data_AF-A0A327J7K4-F1
#
_entry.id   AF-A0A327J7K4-F1
#
_cell.length_a   1.000
_cell.length_b   1.000
_cell.length_c   1.000
_cell.angle_alpha   90.00
_cell.angle_beta   90.00
_cell.angle_gamma   90.00
#
_symmetry.space_group_name_H-M   'P 1'
#
loop_
_entity.id
_entity.type
_entity.pdbx_description
1 polymer ?
#
loop_
_entity_poly.entity_id
_entity_poly.type
_entity_poly.pdbx_seq_one_letter_code
_entity_poly.pdbx_strand_id
1 'polypeptide(L)'
;MRILPVQYQYANTQQYCYKSTTTPNQILSTKKQIYSQNISFGGLFDIFKKKEKVFYNEKEAARVLEDCDISKYWQQRVLLCLAQKGYFDDGQYYKSIVDTFPKLKQDGFELDKIFQDNCSRSFTPESFEEYTKKLYMVKDLGYPYKFMDCVIKSNLPVKDLKNLIDVRNEGYKQRELLDYASYSFSDDEIDELFFENPNRTVNTMKILGKKDFIHTFAQKYDNVENNIDCIGGINTKHPLYESLLELTNPTESAKYLKNQAKIKELKSKFNEVEDKNELIQKINELTDKNKNLVSQSIKDPVDKVKLAHIFAALKYDKSPKLRYILKNCNLKTRDGQNKFNKLINNPIRQDENGRICYQLNFKNSKYLLNLYMADSDFMANYKVLLSNINKYAQNRTIAQMFDSMPMNENTKSQFKKLGLNYNVWAHFNPNSKIQKEVILKNENLAQSVIDNIEQDLTSDYFNDSIPAQMTVLKNIMVENGFELRKQNVANYDEVGEFDGTKNVVKLFKNGEHIKFEDLSLLIKIISEVMNTEKSWTAKDSESVEIAKNTLRNHLASRKTEMRSIAKDIDDKPMQMTVRKVDMNNVEYALFLGNHASCCTAVGSGVNQWTAPIYVSSKMISAIEVLDGDVPIGNTMCFIAKIDGKPALVLDNIELKARYQYNDEIRDSIIDYAQKLAKELGQPNMAIYAGANRHKVNFENFPLDVETFKIVGSSGNAQMYFDFDTDAYDINGKDVFEAELYKIR
;
A
#
# COMPACT_ATOMS: atom_id res chain seq x y z
N MET A 1 -13.19 -7.60 -11.10
CA MET A 1 -13.62 -8.39 -9.91
C MET A 1 -13.57 -7.45 -8.72
N ARG A 2 -14.69 -7.21 -8.01
CA ARG A 2 -14.79 -6.20 -6.95
C ARG A 2 -14.21 -6.75 -5.65
N ILE A 3 -12.98 -6.38 -5.32
CA ILE A 3 -12.54 -6.36 -3.92
C ILE A 3 -13.22 -5.13 -3.33
N LEU A 4 -14.15 -5.35 -2.40
CA LEU A 4 -14.80 -4.25 -1.69
C LEU A 4 -13.74 -3.62 -0.77
N PRO A 5 -13.47 -2.30 -0.85
CA PRO A 5 -12.76 -1.63 0.22
C PRO A 5 -13.60 -1.81 1.49
N VAL A 6 -12.96 -2.31 2.54
CA VAL A 6 -13.53 -2.33 3.89
C VAL A 6 -13.92 -0.89 4.21
N GLN A 7 -15.23 -0.63 4.25
CA GLN A 7 -15.77 0.67 4.61
C GLN A 7 -15.25 1.04 6.00
N TYR A 8 -14.40 2.07 6.07
CA TYR A 8 -14.01 2.70 7.32
C TYR A 8 -15.25 3.34 7.98
N GLN A 9 -15.83 2.66 8.97
CA GLN A 9 -16.66 3.34 9.96
C GLN A 9 -15.74 4.08 10.93
N TYR A 10 -15.54 5.38 10.68
CA TYR A 10 -15.00 6.30 11.68
C TYR A 10 -15.96 6.38 12.87
N ALA A 11 -15.71 5.57 13.90
CA ALA A 11 -16.29 5.77 15.22
C ALA A 11 -15.64 7.04 15.82
N ASN A 12 -16.36 8.16 15.74
CA ASN A 12 -16.10 9.39 16.46
C ASN A 12 -15.97 9.11 17.97
N THR A 13 -14.76 8.94 18.48
CA THR A 13 -14.49 9.07 19.92
C THR A 13 -14.33 10.54 20.29
N GLN A 14 -15.43 11.29 20.29
CA GLN A 14 -15.55 12.46 21.17
C GLN A 14 -16.25 12.00 22.45
N GLN A 15 -15.44 11.73 23.48
CA GLN A 15 -15.91 11.61 24.86
C GLN A 15 -16.54 12.93 25.30
N TYR A 16 -17.86 13.04 25.21
CA TYR A 16 -18.62 14.05 25.94
C TYR A 16 -19.05 13.46 27.28
N CYS A 17 -18.36 13.89 28.35
CA CYS A 17 -18.86 13.76 29.70
C CYS A 17 -20.05 14.71 29.88
N TYR A 18 -21.28 14.18 29.97
CA TYR A 18 -22.39 14.89 30.59
C TYR A 18 -22.99 14.03 31.70
N LYS A 19 -22.84 14.52 32.93
CA LYS A 19 -23.55 14.04 34.11
C LYS A 19 -25.02 14.41 33.98
N SER A 20 -25.86 13.40 34.17
CA SER A 20 -27.31 13.46 34.33
C SER A 20 -27.71 14.22 35.60
N THR A 21 -28.69 15.12 35.47
CA THR A 21 -29.75 15.35 36.47
C THR A 21 -31.06 15.78 35.76
N THR A 22 -32.04 14.89 35.83
CA THR A 22 -33.51 14.96 35.72
C THR A 22 -34.26 16.32 35.77
N THR A 23 -35.06 16.59 34.70
CA THR A 23 -36.53 16.91 34.56
C THR A 23 -37.32 17.74 35.61
N PRO A 24 -38.60 18.17 35.35
CA PRO A 24 -39.31 18.65 34.13
C PRO A 24 -40.26 19.87 34.38
N ASN A 25 -40.83 20.49 33.33
CA ASN A 25 -42.30 20.68 33.17
C ASN A 25 -42.71 21.61 32.02
N GLN A 26 -43.60 21.10 31.16
CA GLN A 26 -44.56 21.83 30.34
C GLN A 26 -45.67 22.41 31.23
N ILE A 27 -46.36 23.48 30.78
CA ILE A 27 -47.85 23.56 30.63
C ILE A 27 -48.33 24.99 30.33
N LEU A 28 -49.09 25.09 29.23
CA LEU A 28 -50.21 25.98 28.86
C LEU A 28 -50.22 27.49 29.22
N SER A 29 -50.54 28.32 28.22
CA SER A 29 -51.91 28.87 28.09
C SER A 29 -52.16 29.61 26.77
N THR A 30 -53.45 29.68 26.44
CA THR A 30 -54.12 29.90 25.16
C THR A 30 -54.68 31.32 24.95
N LYS A 31 -54.99 31.66 23.67
CA LYS A 31 -56.01 32.63 23.17
C LYS A 31 -55.70 34.14 23.41
N LYS A 32 -56.10 35.15 22.61
CA LYS A 32 -56.81 35.35 21.31
C LYS A 32 -56.77 36.87 20.97
N GLN A 33 -56.97 37.23 19.68
CA GLN A 33 -57.69 38.42 19.14
C GLN A 33 -57.08 39.85 19.27
N ILE A 34 -56.74 40.54 18.16
CA ILE A 34 -57.53 41.31 17.14
C ILE A 34 -57.56 42.83 17.44
N TYR A 35 -56.93 43.57 16.52
CA TYR A 35 -57.13 44.94 15.99
C TYR A 35 -57.69 46.09 16.85
N SER A 36 -56.93 47.20 16.88
CA SER A 36 -57.45 48.52 16.48
C SER A 36 -56.35 49.38 15.84
N GLN A 37 -56.78 50.19 14.87
CA GLN A 37 -55.98 50.94 13.93
C GLN A 37 -55.47 52.25 14.54
N ASN A 38 -54.25 52.66 14.19
CA ASN A 38 -53.89 54.07 14.08
C ASN A 38 -53.04 54.23 12.82
N ILE A 39 -53.59 54.93 11.85
CA ILE A 39 -52.90 55.32 10.62
C ILE A 39 -51.87 56.38 11.02
N SER A 40 -50.58 56.11 10.80
CA SER A 40 -49.54 57.13 10.83
C SER A 40 -48.71 57.07 9.55
N PHE A 41 -48.21 58.24 9.17
CA PHE A 41 -47.58 58.68 7.92
C PHE A 41 -46.29 57.92 7.48
N GLY A 42 -46.16 56.62 7.74
CA GLY A 42 -45.02 55.80 7.32
C GLY A 42 -44.95 55.57 5.80
N GLY A 43 -46.08 55.60 5.10
CA GLY A 43 -46.17 55.29 3.67
C GLY A 43 -45.46 56.27 2.73
N LEU A 44 -45.07 57.47 3.20
CA LEU A 44 -44.35 58.45 2.37
C LEU A 44 -42.81 58.36 2.51
N PHE A 45 -42.29 57.78 3.60
CA PHE A 45 -40.84 57.61 3.79
C PHE A 45 -40.29 56.32 3.16
N ASP A 46 -41.12 55.32 2.91
CA ASP A 46 -40.75 54.06 2.25
C ASP A 46 -40.55 54.19 0.74
N ILE A 47 -40.99 55.30 0.13
CA ILE A 47 -40.81 55.57 -1.31
C ILE A 47 -39.37 56.01 -1.64
N PHE A 48 -38.62 56.55 -0.66
CA PHE A 48 -37.29 57.14 -0.88
C PHE A 48 -36.11 56.40 -0.20
N LYS A 49 -36.35 55.21 0.36
CA LYS A 49 -35.29 54.27 0.71
C LYS A 49 -35.68 52.86 0.29
N LYS A 50 -35.54 52.54 -1.01
CA LYS A 50 -35.25 51.16 -1.40
C LYS A 50 -33.90 50.78 -0.78
N LYS A 51 -33.87 50.42 0.51
CA LYS A 51 -32.78 49.61 1.05
C LYS A 51 -32.83 48.34 0.22
N GLU A 52 -31.77 48.06 -0.53
CA GLU A 52 -31.64 46.77 -1.20
C GLU A 52 -31.92 45.66 -0.18
N LYS A 53 -32.79 44.72 -0.54
CA LYS A 53 -33.01 43.52 0.27
C LYS A 53 -31.66 42.83 0.42
N VAL A 54 -31.17 42.70 1.65
CA VAL A 54 -29.93 42.00 1.99
C VAL A 54 -30.15 40.47 2.04
N PHE A 55 -31.40 40.04 2.14
CA PHE A 55 -31.80 38.63 2.26
C PHE A 55 -32.84 38.26 1.22
N TYR A 56 -32.77 37.02 0.75
CA TYR A 56 -33.85 36.30 0.08
C TYR A 56 -34.64 35.47 1.08
N ASN A 57 -35.94 35.32 0.84
CA ASN A 57 -36.69 34.20 1.40
C ASN A 57 -36.45 32.92 0.57
N GLU A 58 -36.89 31.77 1.07
CA GLU A 58 -36.65 30.46 0.44
C GLU A 58 -37.12 30.39 -1.03
N LYS A 59 -38.31 30.92 -1.34
CA LYS A 59 -38.84 30.91 -2.71
C LYS A 59 -38.02 31.80 -3.64
N GLU A 60 -37.60 32.97 -3.16
CA GLU A 60 -36.75 33.87 -3.92
C GLU A 60 -35.38 33.23 -4.20
N ALA A 61 -34.76 32.60 -3.18
CA ALA A 61 -33.45 31.98 -3.32
C ALA A 61 -33.49 30.71 -4.19
N ALA A 62 -34.51 29.86 -4.04
CA ALA A 62 -34.71 28.69 -4.90
C ALA A 62 -34.86 29.08 -6.37
N ARG A 63 -35.59 30.18 -6.66
CA ARG A 63 -35.76 30.67 -8.03
C ARG A 63 -34.43 31.08 -8.67
N VAL A 64 -33.56 31.78 -7.93
CA VAL A 64 -32.21 32.13 -8.42
C VAL A 64 -31.38 30.89 -8.77
N LEU A 65 -31.51 29.82 -7.98
CA LEU A 65 -30.82 28.55 -8.24
C LEU A 65 -31.44 27.78 -9.42
N GLU A 66 -32.77 27.77 -9.55
CA GLU A 66 -33.50 27.18 -10.69
C GLU A 66 -33.15 27.85 -12.01
N ASP A 67 -33.07 29.18 -12.03
CA ASP A 67 -32.67 29.99 -13.19
C ASP A 67 -31.23 29.67 -13.66
N CYS A 68 -30.48 28.94 -12.85
CA CYS A 68 -29.12 28.48 -13.15
C CYS A 68 -29.03 26.95 -13.29
N ASP A 69 -30.10 26.26 -13.68
CA ASP A 69 -30.15 24.79 -13.85
C ASP A 69 -29.75 24.00 -12.58
N ILE A 70 -30.04 24.53 -11.38
CA ILE A 70 -29.90 23.81 -10.11
C ILE A 70 -31.32 23.54 -9.61
N SER A 71 -31.96 22.53 -10.18
CA SER A 71 -33.37 22.20 -9.94
C SER A 71 -33.58 21.02 -8.98
N LYS A 72 -32.53 20.25 -8.67
CA LYS A 72 -32.65 19.13 -7.72
C LYS A 72 -32.75 19.66 -6.31
N TYR A 73 -33.82 19.26 -5.61
CA TYR A 73 -34.10 19.68 -4.23
C TYR A 73 -32.89 19.54 -3.28
N TRP A 74 -32.18 18.41 -3.33
CA TRP A 74 -31.02 18.20 -2.46
C TRP A 74 -29.85 19.15 -2.77
N GLN A 75 -29.61 19.49 -4.04
CA GLN A 75 -28.56 20.43 -4.45
C GLN A 75 -28.88 21.85 -3.98
N GLN A 76 -30.15 22.26 -4.17
CA GLN A 76 -30.63 23.56 -3.67
C GLN A 76 -30.48 23.63 -2.16
N ARG A 77 -30.89 22.59 -1.44
CA ARG A 77 -30.79 22.54 0.02
C ARG A 77 -29.33 22.70 0.49
N VAL A 78 -28.39 22.00 -0.12
CA VAL A 78 -26.95 22.13 0.20
C VAL A 78 -26.49 23.58 0.05
N LEU A 79 -26.74 24.21 -1.09
CA LEU A 79 -26.29 25.59 -1.37
C LEU A 79 -27.00 26.62 -0.50
N LEU A 80 -28.29 26.44 -0.23
CA LEU A 80 -29.06 27.30 0.64
C LEU A 80 -28.60 27.22 2.09
N CYS A 81 -28.19 26.04 2.58
CA CYS A 81 -27.55 25.91 3.90
C CYS A 81 -26.28 26.77 4.01
N LEU A 82 -25.49 26.88 2.94
CA LEU A 82 -24.29 27.75 2.92
C LEU A 82 -24.64 29.24 3.04
N ALA A 83 -25.78 29.65 2.48
CA ALA A 83 -26.26 31.03 2.47
C ALA A 83 -27.15 31.40 3.66
N GLN A 84 -27.48 30.44 4.54
CA GLN A 84 -28.45 30.63 5.61
C GLN A 84 -27.95 31.60 6.69
N LYS A 85 -28.83 32.51 7.11
CA LYS A 85 -28.54 33.45 8.20
C LYS A 85 -28.72 32.77 9.56
N GLY A 86 -27.63 32.29 10.15
CA GLY A 86 -27.63 31.65 11.47
C GLY A 86 -27.92 30.14 11.43
N TYR A 87 -27.88 29.49 12.59
CA TYR A 87 -28.01 28.03 12.74
C TYR A 87 -29.46 27.56 12.95
N PHE A 88 -30.39 28.49 13.15
CA PHE A 88 -31.81 28.21 13.39
C PHE A 88 -32.66 28.82 12.27
N ASP A 89 -33.74 28.12 11.97
CA ASP A 89 -34.50 28.08 10.72
C ASP A 89 -35.30 29.37 10.40
N ASP A 90 -34.60 30.50 10.22
CA ASP A 90 -35.24 31.81 9.99
C ASP A 90 -35.74 32.01 8.54
N GLY A 91 -35.57 31.03 7.65
CA GLY A 91 -36.00 31.10 6.24
C GLY A 91 -35.39 32.26 5.45
N GLN A 92 -34.27 32.84 5.94
CA GLN A 92 -33.56 33.98 5.36
C GLN A 92 -32.18 33.57 4.87
N TYR A 93 -31.88 33.92 3.62
CA TYR A 93 -30.63 33.58 2.94
C TYR A 93 -29.90 34.85 2.49
N TYR A 94 -28.61 34.97 2.73
CA TYR A 94 -27.83 36.13 2.30
C TYR A 94 -27.87 36.26 0.78
N LYS A 95 -28.46 37.36 0.30
CA LYS A 95 -28.60 37.64 -1.13
C LYS A 95 -27.26 37.59 -1.85
N SER A 96 -26.22 38.21 -1.26
CA SER A 96 -24.87 38.24 -1.84
C SER A 96 -24.23 36.86 -2.04
N ILE A 97 -24.57 35.88 -1.18
CA ILE A 97 -24.07 34.51 -1.32
C ILE A 97 -24.86 33.77 -2.40
N VAL A 98 -26.20 33.86 -2.34
CA VAL A 98 -27.09 33.21 -3.32
C VAL A 98 -26.80 33.71 -4.75
N ASP A 99 -26.61 35.02 -4.92
CA ASP A 99 -26.29 35.65 -6.22
C ASP A 99 -24.90 35.25 -6.76
N THR A 100 -24.02 34.72 -5.92
CA THR A 100 -22.68 34.27 -6.33
C THR A 100 -22.69 32.88 -6.95
N PHE A 101 -23.63 31.98 -6.58
CA PHE A 101 -23.71 30.65 -7.17
C PHE A 101 -23.93 30.64 -8.69
N PRO A 102 -24.84 31.46 -9.26
CA PRO A 102 -24.97 31.65 -10.70
C PRO A 102 -23.63 31.96 -11.38
N LYS A 103 -22.88 32.90 -10.78
CA LYS A 103 -21.60 33.35 -11.31
C LYS A 103 -20.55 32.25 -11.28
N LEU A 104 -20.44 31.52 -10.16
CA LEU A 104 -19.53 30.38 -10.06
C LEU A 104 -19.89 29.30 -11.09
N LYS A 105 -21.17 29.01 -11.31
CA LYS A 105 -21.58 28.05 -12.33
C LYS A 105 -21.24 28.53 -13.74
N GLN A 106 -21.49 29.81 -14.04
CA GLN A 106 -21.12 30.43 -15.31
C GLN A 106 -19.61 30.39 -15.57
N ASP A 107 -18.81 30.60 -14.51
CA ASP A 107 -17.36 30.50 -14.56
C ASP A 107 -16.88 29.05 -14.61
N GLY A 108 -17.79 28.07 -14.68
CA GLY A 108 -17.55 26.66 -14.94
C GLY A 108 -17.26 25.80 -13.71
N PHE A 109 -17.67 26.21 -12.50
CA PHE A 109 -17.54 25.39 -11.29
C PHE A 109 -18.66 24.35 -11.18
N GLU A 110 -18.32 23.12 -10.78
CA GLU A 110 -19.28 22.06 -10.46
C GLU A 110 -19.67 22.12 -8.97
N LEU A 111 -20.65 22.98 -8.66
CA LEU A 111 -21.03 23.30 -7.28
C LEU A 111 -21.49 22.08 -6.47
N ASP A 112 -22.13 21.12 -7.12
CA ASP A 112 -22.59 19.88 -6.48
C ASP A 112 -21.42 18.98 -6.05
N LYS A 113 -20.32 18.93 -6.83
CA LYS A 113 -19.10 18.22 -6.43
C LYS A 113 -18.31 18.95 -5.33
N ILE A 114 -18.28 20.28 -5.36
CA ILE A 114 -17.53 21.08 -4.37
C ILE A 114 -18.21 21.02 -3.00
N PHE A 115 -19.54 21.04 -2.96
CA PHE A 115 -20.32 21.18 -1.73
C PHE A 115 -21.05 19.91 -1.29
N GLN A 116 -20.81 18.76 -1.94
CA GLN A 116 -21.52 17.49 -1.72
C GLN A 116 -21.67 17.11 -0.23
N ASP A 117 -20.62 17.32 0.57
CA ASP A 117 -20.56 16.92 1.98
C ASP A 117 -20.82 18.07 2.99
N ASN A 118 -21.15 19.28 2.52
CA ASN A 118 -21.17 20.50 3.34
C ASN A 118 -22.55 20.94 3.88
N CYS A 119 -23.47 20.00 4.12
CA CYS A 119 -24.85 20.29 4.56
C CYS A 119 -25.00 21.03 5.91
N SER A 120 -23.93 21.21 6.70
CA SER A 120 -24.00 21.74 8.07
C SER A 120 -23.31 23.09 8.30
N ARG A 121 -22.78 23.74 7.24
CA ARG A 121 -22.01 24.99 7.38
C ARG A 121 -22.75 26.16 6.77
N SER A 122 -22.97 27.22 7.54
CA SER A 122 -23.36 28.53 7.03
C SER A 122 -22.16 29.48 6.94
N PHE A 123 -22.18 30.38 5.96
CA PHE A 123 -21.18 31.43 5.80
C PHE A 123 -21.77 32.82 6.11
N THR A 124 -20.92 33.71 6.61
CA THR A 124 -21.16 35.15 6.48
C THR A 124 -20.78 35.61 5.07
N PRO A 125 -21.36 36.71 4.54
CA PRO A 125 -20.96 37.25 3.24
C PRO A 125 -19.45 37.44 3.08
N GLU A 126 -18.79 37.98 4.10
CA GLU A 126 -17.34 38.23 4.09
C GLU A 126 -16.52 36.93 4.01
N SER A 127 -16.88 35.92 4.82
CA SER A 127 -16.19 34.63 4.81
C SER A 127 -16.44 33.83 3.53
N PHE A 128 -17.62 34.00 2.91
CA PHE A 128 -17.93 33.40 1.62
C PHE A 128 -17.17 34.09 0.47
N GLU A 129 -17.01 35.41 0.52
CA GLU A 129 -16.20 36.14 -0.45
C GLU A 129 -14.72 35.69 -0.40
N GLU A 130 -14.15 35.53 0.80
CA GLU A 130 -12.79 34.99 0.96
C GLU A 130 -12.69 33.54 0.46
N TYR A 131 -13.67 32.70 0.79
CA TYR A 131 -13.75 31.33 0.29
C TYR A 131 -13.82 31.29 -1.23
N THR A 132 -14.62 32.16 -1.84
CA THR A 132 -14.77 32.29 -3.29
C THR A 132 -13.46 32.71 -3.95
N LYS A 133 -12.73 33.68 -3.39
CA LYS A 133 -11.39 34.05 -3.89
C LYS A 133 -10.43 32.86 -3.87
N LYS A 134 -10.47 32.05 -2.81
CA LYS A 134 -9.67 30.82 -2.71
C LYS A 134 -10.11 29.74 -3.70
N LEU A 135 -11.41 29.62 -3.98
CA LEU A 135 -11.93 28.71 -5.01
C LEU A 135 -11.35 29.02 -6.39
N TYR A 136 -11.38 30.29 -6.83
CA TYR A 136 -10.75 30.68 -8.10
C TYR A 136 -9.26 30.37 -8.12
N MET A 137 -8.53 30.72 -7.05
CA MET A 137 -7.11 30.41 -6.95
C MET A 137 -6.82 28.90 -7.06
N VAL A 138 -7.58 28.07 -6.35
CA VAL A 138 -7.41 26.60 -6.35
C VAL A 138 -7.82 26.01 -7.71
N LYS A 139 -8.84 26.56 -8.36
CA LYS A 139 -9.21 26.21 -9.74
C LYS A 139 -8.08 26.55 -10.73
N ASP A 140 -7.51 27.74 -10.64
CA ASP A 140 -6.42 28.19 -11.52
C ASP A 140 -5.14 27.35 -11.35
N LEU A 141 -4.94 26.78 -10.15
CA LEU A 141 -3.86 25.84 -9.88
C LEU A 141 -4.13 24.43 -10.45
N GLY A 142 -5.35 24.13 -10.90
CA GLY A 142 -5.70 22.88 -11.56
C GLY A 142 -6.21 21.76 -10.64
N TYR A 143 -6.74 22.10 -9.45
CA TYR A 143 -7.30 21.09 -8.55
C TYR A 143 -8.65 20.54 -9.04
N PRO A 144 -8.95 19.25 -8.84
CA PRO A 144 -10.26 18.68 -9.13
C PRO A 144 -11.35 19.23 -8.19
N TYR A 145 -12.56 19.43 -8.73
CA TYR A 145 -13.70 20.00 -7.97
C TYR A 145 -14.01 19.22 -6.68
N LYS A 146 -13.93 17.88 -6.71
CA LYS A 146 -14.16 16.98 -5.57
C LYS A 146 -13.30 17.33 -4.35
N PHE A 147 -12.07 17.82 -4.56
CA PHE A 147 -11.10 18.05 -3.48
C PHE A 147 -10.89 19.54 -3.13
N MET A 148 -11.51 20.46 -3.88
CA MET A 148 -11.28 21.91 -3.67
C MET A 148 -11.62 22.34 -2.24
N ASP A 149 -12.70 21.84 -1.67
CA ASP A 149 -13.11 22.20 -0.31
C ASP A 149 -12.13 21.68 0.75
N CYS A 150 -11.65 20.42 0.62
CA CYS A 150 -10.60 19.86 1.49
C CYS A 150 -9.33 20.72 1.47
N VAL A 151 -8.93 21.14 0.28
CA VAL A 151 -7.74 21.98 0.05
C VAL A 151 -7.93 23.38 0.63
N ILE A 152 -9.09 24.01 0.45
CA ILE A 152 -9.36 25.34 1.02
C ILE A 152 -9.40 25.28 2.55
N LYS A 153 -10.05 24.27 3.13
CA LYS A 153 -10.13 24.05 4.58
C LYS A 153 -8.77 23.78 5.22
N SER A 154 -7.82 23.24 4.45
CA SER A 154 -6.45 23.02 4.94
C SER A 154 -5.71 24.32 5.27
N ASN A 155 -6.12 25.45 4.68
CA ASN A 155 -5.51 26.77 4.84
C ASN A 155 -3.98 26.78 4.58
N LEU A 156 -3.54 25.96 3.63
CA LEU A 156 -2.13 25.87 3.24
C LEU A 156 -1.67 27.11 2.45
N PRO A 157 -0.40 27.53 2.61
CA PRO A 157 0.18 28.57 1.77
C PRO A 157 0.21 28.17 0.28
N VAL A 158 0.13 29.15 -0.62
CA VAL A 158 0.13 28.92 -2.09
C VAL A 158 1.33 28.08 -2.55
N LYS A 159 2.51 28.25 -1.94
CA LYS A 159 3.70 27.42 -2.24
C LYS A 159 3.42 25.93 -1.99
N ASP A 160 2.77 25.60 -0.88
CA ASP A 160 2.47 24.22 -0.50
C ASP A 160 1.36 23.64 -1.39
N LEU A 161 0.39 24.47 -1.80
CA LEU A 161 -0.62 24.08 -2.79
C LEU A 161 -0.01 23.76 -4.17
N LYS A 162 0.99 24.52 -4.61
CA LYS A 162 1.73 24.19 -5.84
C LYS A 162 2.50 22.88 -5.72
N ASN A 163 3.13 22.63 -4.57
CA ASN A 163 3.84 21.38 -4.33
C ASN A 163 2.91 20.16 -4.37
N LEU A 164 1.68 20.29 -3.86
CA LEU A 164 0.66 19.23 -3.94
C LEU A 164 0.29 18.90 -5.38
N ILE A 165 0.00 19.91 -6.21
CA ILE A 165 -0.23 19.72 -7.65
C ILE A 165 0.96 19.05 -8.33
N ASP A 166 2.17 19.50 -8.01
CA ASP A 166 3.36 18.91 -8.61
C ASP A 166 3.52 17.43 -8.25
N VAL A 167 3.31 17.04 -6.99
CA VAL A 167 3.41 15.63 -6.57
C VAL A 167 2.35 14.78 -7.24
N ARG A 168 1.12 15.29 -7.32
CA ARG A 168 0.04 14.61 -8.04
C ARG A 168 0.36 14.41 -9.52
N ASN A 169 0.90 15.43 -10.18
CA ASN A 169 1.34 15.30 -11.57
C ASN A 169 2.50 14.30 -11.72
N GLU A 170 3.42 14.22 -10.75
CA GLU A 170 4.43 13.15 -10.72
C GLU A 170 3.81 11.77 -10.47
N GLY A 171 2.76 11.67 -9.66
CA GLY A 171 1.98 10.45 -9.46
C GLY A 171 1.33 9.96 -10.75
N TYR A 172 0.78 10.87 -11.56
CA TYR A 172 0.26 10.51 -12.89
C TYR A 172 1.34 10.05 -13.86
N LYS A 173 2.51 10.72 -13.86
CA LYS A 173 3.62 10.38 -14.75
C LYS A 173 4.29 9.06 -14.40
N GLN A 174 4.30 8.71 -13.12
CA GLN A 174 4.96 7.53 -12.56
C GLN A 174 3.92 6.56 -11.95
N ARG A 175 2.71 6.52 -12.54
CA ARG A 175 1.58 5.70 -12.07
C ARG A 175 1.97 4.24 -11.92
N GLU A 176 2.78 3.76 -12.85
CA GLU A 176 3.26 2.38 -12.91
C GLU A 176 4.07 1.96 -11.67
N LEU A 177 4.65 2.93 -10.95
CA LEU A 177 5.31 2.67 -9.68
C LEU A 177 4.31 2.42 -8.55
N LEU A 178 3.18 3.13 -8.56
CA LEU A 178 2.09 3.03 -7.58
C LEU A 178 1.23 1.77 -7.82
N ASP A 179 1.08 1.35 -9.07
CA ASP A 179 0.23 0.24 -9.49
C ASP A 179 0.70 -1.14 -9.02
N TYR A 180 -0.26 -2.05 -8.87
CA TYR A 180 -0.04 -3.47 -8.71
C TYR A 180 -0.13 -4.21 -10.05
N ALA A 181 0.44 -5.40 -10.13
CA ALA A 181 0.40 -6.21 -11.37
C ALA A 181 -1.04 -6.53 -11.83
N SER A 182 -2.01 -6.55 -10.92
CA SER A 182 -3.42 -6.85 -11.19
C SER A 182 -4.34 -5.63 -11.12
N TYR A 183 -3.82 -4.45 -10.78
CA TYR A 183 -4.63 -3.26 -10.52
C TYR A 183 -3.81 -1.99 -10.75
N SER A 184 -4.25 -1.15 -11.67
CA SER A 184 -3.70 0.19 -11.84
C SER A 184 -4.73 1.20 -11.37
N PHE A 185 -4.27 2.14 -10.57
CA PHE A 185 -5.14 3.15 -9.97
C PHE A 185 -5.58 4.16 -11.05
N SER A 186 -6.74 4.78 -10.88
CA SER A 186 -7.28 5.84 -11.74
C SER A 186 -6.70 7.22 -11.42
N ASP A 187 -6.96 8.23 -12.27
CA ASP A 187 -6.61 9.63 -11.97
C ASP A 187 -7.28 10.11 -10.66
N ASP A 188 -8.54 9.69 -10.45
CA ASP A 188 -9.35 10.07 -9.30
C ASP A 188 -8.82 9.43 -8.00
N GLU A 189 -8.37 8.17 -8.03
CA GLU A 189 -7.74 7.50 -6.88
C GLU A 189 -6.38 8.12 -6.52
N ILE A 190 -5.57 8.49 -7.53
CA ILE A 190 -4.31 9.20 -7.26
C ILE A 190 -4.58 10.61 -6.71
N ASP A 191 -5.62 11.28 -7.19
CA ASP A 191 -6.05 12.56 -6.60
C ASP A 191 -6.50 12.37 -5.15
N GLU A 192 -7.21 11.30 -4.83
CA GLU A 192 -7.63 10.95 -3.46
C GLU A 192 -6.41 10.77 -2.55
N LEU A 193 -5.43 9.95 -2.96
CA LEU A 193 -4.20 9.71 -2.23
C LEU A 193 -3.50 11.00 -1.75
N PHE A 194 -3.43 12.02 -2.61
CA PHE A 194 -2.67 13.24 -2.29
C PHE A 194 -3.53 14.38 -1.74
N PHE A 195 -4.81 14.46 -2.10
CA PHE A 195 -5.67 15.60 -1.80
C PHE A 195 -6.77 15.34 -0.78
N GLU A 196 -7.03 14.08 -0.39
CA GLU A 196 -8.00 13.80 0.68
C GLU A 196 -7.52 14.41 2.01
N ASN A 197 -6.22 14.29 2.32
CA ASN A 197 -5.62 14.89 3.50
C ASN A 197 -4.41 15.79 3.18
N PRO A 198 -4.64 16.99 2.60
CA PRO A 198 -3.57 17.81 2.03
C PRO A 198 -2.56 18.30 3.07
N ASN A 199 -3.00 18.48 4.33
CA ASN A 199 -2.11 18.82 5.44
C ASN A 199 -1.13 17.69 5.77
N ARG A 200 -1.59 16.44 5.76
CA ARG A 200 -0.71 15.28 5.99
C ARG A 200 0.27 15.11 4.83
N THR A 201 -0.21 15.18 3.59
CA THR A 201 0.65 15.06 2.40
C THR A 201 1.75 16.13 2.39
N VAL A 202 1.41 17.40 2.69
CA VAL A 202 2.40 18.48 2.81
C VAL A 202 3.36 18.25 3.97
N ASN A 203 2.89 17.75 5.11
CA ASN A 203 3.75 17.47 6.24
C ASN A 203 4.74 16.32 5.95
N THR A 204 4.29 15.27 5.26
CA THR A 204 5.16 14.19 4.75
C THR A 204 6.22 14.74 3.79
N MET A 205 5.84 15.60 2.85
CA MET A 205 6.80 16.30 1.98
C MET A 205 7.77 17.19 2.75
N LYS A 206 7.34 17.88 3.81
CA LYS A 206 8.21 18.71 4.65
C LYS A 206 9.23 17.86 5.40
N ILE A 207 8.80 16.71 5.94
CA ILE A 207 9.67 15.81 6.70
C ILE A 207 10.67 15.10 5.80
N LEU A 208 10.24 14.54 4.67
CA LEU A 208 11.10 13.73 3.80
C LEU A 208 11.84 14.56 2.75
N GLY A 209 11.22 15.65 2.29
CA GLY A 209 11.57 16.35 1.07
C GLY A 209 10.81 15.78 -0.13
N LYS A 210 10.35 16.64 -1.04
CA LYS A 210 9.53 16.26 -2.22
C LYS A 210 10.15 15.12 -3.04
N LYS A 211 11.45 15.20 -3.33
CA LYS A 211 12.17 14.19 -4.13
C LYS A 211 12.16 12.80 -3.47
N ASP A 212 12.37 12.76 -2.16
CA ASP A 212 12.46 11.52 -1.41
C ASP A 212 11.08 10.94 -1.13
N PHE A 213 10.06 11.80 -1.01
CA PHE A 213 8.66 11.37 -1.01
C PHE A 213 8.25 10.74 -2.36
N ILE A 214 8.61 11.34 -3.49
CA ILE A 214 8.35 10.72 -4.82
C ILE A 214 9.09 9.37 -4.96
N HIS A 215 10.29 9.24 -4.39
CA HIS A 215 11.00 7.94 -4.36
C HIS A 215 10.21 6.83 -3.66
N THR A 216 9.27 7.17 -2.75
CA THR A 216 8.46 6.14 -2.09
C THR A 216 7.40 5.55 -3.01
N PHE A 217 7.13 6.11 -4.20
CA PHE A 217 6.13 5.55 -5.11
C PHE A 217 6.46 4.13 -5.54
N ALA A 218 7.74 3.79 -5.66
CA ALA A 218 8.20 2.42 -5.93
C ALA A 218 7.78 1.41 -4.83
N GLN A 219 7.30 1.88 -3.68
CA GLN A 219 6.74 1.06 -2.62
C GLN A 219 5.26 0.72 -2.84
N LYS A 220 4.61 1.17 -3.92
CA LYS A 220 3.18 0.95 -4.22
C LYS A 220 2.23 1.85 -3.43
N TYR A 221 1.01 2.02 -3.95
CA TYR A 221 -0.02 2.95 -3.47
C TYR A 221 -0.22 2.89 -1.95
N ASP A 222 -0.50 1.71 -1.39
CA ASP A 222 -0.86 1.56 0.04
C ASP A 222 0.30 1.96 0.96
N ASN A 223 1.55 1.73 0.54
CA ASN A 223 2.70 2.17 1.33
C ASN A 223 2.91 3.68 1.23
N VAL A 224 2.60 4.31 0.09
CA VAL A 224 2.60 5.77 -0.03
C VAL A 224 1.51 6.38 0.85
N GLU A 225 0.32 5.80 0.85
CA GLU A 225 -0.78 6.18 1.73
C GLU A 225 -0.38 6.06 3.20
N ASN A 226 0.18 4.92 3.60
CA ASN A 226 0.69 4.71 4.95
C ASN A 226 1.79 5.73 5.33
N ASN A 227 2.65 6.12 4.39
CA ASN A 227 3.62 7.19 4.60
C ASN A 227 2.92 8.55 4.82
N ILE A 228 1.90 8.89 4.05
CA ILE A 228 1.11 10.12 4.23
C ILE A 228 0.46 10.11 5.62
N ASP A 229 -0.15 9.01 6.01
CA ASP A 229 -0.91 8.92 7.26
C ASP A 229 -0.04 8.90 8.51
N CYS A 230 0.97 8.04 8.54
CA CYS A 230 1.83 7.88 9.70
C CYS A 230 2.78 9.07 9.87
N ILE A 231 3.52 9.44 8.81
CA ILE A 231 4.53 10.50 8.85
C ILE A 231 3.83 11.86 8.85
N GLY A 232 2.85 12.06 7.98
CA GLY A 232 2.09 13.30 7.89
C GLY A 232 1.26 13.57 9.15
N GLY A 233 0.89 12.52 9.89
CA GLY A 233 0.25 12.59 11.21
C GLY A 233 1.17 12.97 12.37
N ILE A 234 2.45 13.30 12.13
CA ILE A 234 3.35 13.83 13.17
C ILE A 234 2.98 15.29 13.48
N ASN A 235 2.73 15.58 14.76
CA ASN A 235 2.41 16.93 15.22
C ASN A 235 3.60 17.88 15.00
N THR A 236 3.42 18.90 14.17
CA THR A 236 4.43 19.93 13.87
C THR A 236 4.84 20.77 15.08
N LYS A 237 4.02 20.78 16.14
CA LYS A 237 4.33 21.42 17.43
C LYS A 237 5.07 20.49 18.41
N HIS A 238 5.40 19.26 18.00
CA HIS A 238 6.13 18.35 18.88
C HIS A 238 7.53 18.93 19.21
N PRO A 239 8.01 18.85 20.47
CA PRO A 239 9.29 19.48 20.88
C PRO A 239 10.54 19.01 20.13
N LEU A 240 10.45 17.86 19.45
CA LEU A 240 11.53 17.25 18.66
C LEU A 240 11.30 17.31 17.15
N TYR A 241 10.25 18.00 16.70
CA TYR A 241 9.91 18.10 15.28
C TYR A 241 11.06 18.72 14.47
N GLU A 242 11.64 19.82 14.97
CA GLU A 242 12.81 20.44 14.32
C GLU A 242 14.03 19.53 14.28
N SER A 243 14.27 18.71 15.31
CA SER A 243 15.37 17.74 15.32
C SER A 243 15.15 16.62 14.30
N LEU A 244 13.89 16.23 14.04
CA LEU A 244 13.56 15.33 12.94
C LEU A 244 13.88 15.99 11.60
N LEU A 245 13.41 17.23 11.37
CA LEU A 245 13.69 17.97 10.14
C LEU A 245 15.20 18.14 9.89
N GLU A 246 15.99 18.49 10.89
CA GLU A 246 17.46 18.61 10.74
C GLU A 246 18.12 17.31 10.25
N LEU A 247 17.54 16.14 10.54
CA LEU A 247 18.04 14.84 10.10
C LEU A 247 17.47 14.39 8.76
N THR A 248 16.18 14.60 8.50
CA THR A 248 15.49 14.07 7.32
C THR A 248 15.41 15.07 6.16
N ASN A 249 15.14 16.34 6.45
CA ASN A 249 15.04 17.41 5.46
C ASN A 249 15.50 18.76 6.04
N PRO A 250 16.82 18.94 6.24
CA PRO A 250 17.36 20.07 6.99
C PRO A 250 17.01 21.43 6.36
N THR A 251 16.71 21.49 5.06
CA THR A 251 16.37 22.74 4.37
C THR A 251 15.03 23.33 4.79
N GLU A 252 14.15 22.51 5.38
CA GLU A 252 12.87 22.95 5.95
C GLU A 252 12.96 23.26 7.45
N SER A 253 14.10 22.96 8.10
CA SER A 253 14.29 23.28 9.52
C SER A 253 14.33 24.80 9.76
N ALA A 254 13.78 25.24 10.89
CA ALA A 254 13.80 26.64 11.29
C ALA A 254 15.22 27.20 11.38
N LYS A 255 16.19 26.37 11.78
CA LYS A 255 17.62 26.74 11.87
C LYS A 255 18.20 27.06 10.50
N TYR A 256 17.95 26.22 9.50
CA TYR A 256 18.43 26.44 8.14
C TYR A 256 17.78 27.68 7.51
N LEU A 257 16.45 27.81 7.66
CA LEU A 257 15.69 28.94 7.10
C LEU A 257 16.12 30.29 7.73
N LYS A 258 16.37 30.33 9.05
CA LYS A 258 16.91 31.52 9.73
C LYS A 258 18.29 31.92 9.21
N ASN A 259 19.18 30.95 8.99
CA ASN A 259 20.49 31.22 8.42
C ASN A 259 20.36 31.73 6.97
N GLN A 260 19.47 31.15 6.15
CA GLN A 260 19.22 31.62 4.78
C GLN A 260 18.67 33.06 4.75
N ALA A 261 17.72 33.39 5.63
CA ALA A 261 17.19 34.74 5.73
C ALA A 261 18.28 35.76 6.09
N LYS A 262 19.14 35.44 7.06
CA LYS A 262 20.29 36.28 7.44
C LYS A 262 21.32 36.41 6.32
N ILE A 263 21.61 35.33 5.59
CA ILE A 263 22.50 35.40 4.42
C ILE A 263 21.91 36.35 3.37
N LYS A 264 20.61 36.28 3.11
CA LYS A 264 19.92 37.18 2.16
C LYS A 264 20.01 38.64 2.60
N GLU A 265 19.79 38.91 3.88
CA GLU A 265 19.92 40.26 4.47
C GLU A 265 21.36 40.80 4.39
N LEU A 266 22.36 39.97 4.69
CA LEU A 266 23.77 40.37 4.59
C LEU A 266 24.18 40.63 3.13
N LYS A 267 23.64 39.86 2.18
CA LYS A 267 23.85 40.06 0.74
C LYS A 267 23.18 41.31 0.19
N SER A 268 22.07 41.80 0.77
CA SER A 268 21.48 43.06 0.32
C SER A 268 22.31 44.28 0.76
N LYS A 269 22.97 44.20 1.92
CA LYS A 269 23.87 45.26 2.45
C LYS A 269 25.21 45.35 1.72
N PHE A 270 25.48 44.44 0.78
CA PHE A 270 26.79 44.31 0.13
C PHE A 270 27.19 45.51 -0.75
N ASN A 271 26.21 46.32 -1.15
CA ASN A 271 26.40 47.55 -1.93
C ASN A 271 26.44 48.81 -1.03
N GLU A 272 26.18 48.67 0.27
CA GLU A 272 26.00 49.79 1.21
C GLU A 272 27.24 50.02 2.09
N VAL A 273 28.27 49.17 1.99
CA VAL A 273 29.47 49.21 2.84
C VAL A 273 30.74 49.16 1.99
N GLU A 274 31.71 50.03 2.30
CA GLU A 274 33.03 50.08 1.62
C GLU A 274 33.90 48.87 1.98
N ASP A 275 34.01 48.51 3.26
CA ASP A 275 34.70 47.29 3.69
C ASP A 275 33.71 46.11 3.80
N LYS A 276 33.93 45.11 2.94
CA LYS A 276 33.06 43.93 2.80
C LYS A 276 33.58 42.71 3.53
N ASN A 277 34.76 42.77 4.13
CA ASN A 277 35.44 41.60 4.70
C ASN A 277 34.60 40.95 5.82
N GLU A 278 34.03 41.77 6.72
CA GLU A 278 33.20 41.27 7.82
C GLU A 278 31.87 40.67 7.32
N LEU A 279 31.27 41.25 6.27
CA LEU A 279 30.07 40.71 5.63
C LEU A 279 30.35 39.36 4.97
N ILE A 280 31.45 39.26 4.22
CA ILE A 280 31.90 38.02 3.56
C ILE A 280 32.12 36.93 4.61
N GLN A 281 32.83 37.25 5.70
CA GLN A 281 33.11 36.29 6.77
C GLN A 281 31.80 35.75 7.38
N LYS A 282 30.87 36.63 7.77
CA LYS A 282 29.57 36.21 8.34
C LYS A 282 28.72 35.40 7.37
N ILE A 283 28.71 35.78 6.08
CA ILE A 283 28.01 35.01 5.03
C ILE A 283 28.63 33.62 4.90
N ASN A 284 29.95 33.52 4.86
CA ASN A 284 30.65 32.24 4.77
C ASN A 284 30.37 31.37 6.00
N GLU A 285 30.47 31.92 7.21
CA GLU A 285 30.17 31.20 8.45
C GLU A 285 28.74 30.64 8.48
N LEU A 286 27.73 31.43 8.09
CA LEU A 286 26.33 30.98 8.01
C LEU A 286 26.12 29.96 6.89
N THR A 287 26.80 30.15 5.76
CA THR A 287 26.76 29.22 4.62
C THR A 287 27.35 27.87 5.03
N ASP A 288 28.47 27.86 5.73
CA ASP A 288 29.13 26.65 6.21
C ASP A 288 28.31 25.97 7.32
N LYS A 289 27.66 26.73 8.21
CA LYS A 289 26.66 26.16 9.15
C LYS A 289 25.54 25.44 8.42
N ASN A 290 25.01 26.00 7.33
CA ASN A 290 23.98 25.35 6.52
C ASN A 290 24.50 24.13 5.76
N LYS A 291 25.69 24.22 5.16
CA LYS A 291 26.35 23.06 4.53
C LYS A 291 26.57 21.93 5.54
N ASN A 292 26.98 22.26 6.75
CA ASN A 292 27.20 21.27 7.82
C ASN A 292 25.89 20.58 8.22
N LEU A 293 24.79 21.32 8.40
CA LEU A 293 23.46 20.74 8.65
C LEU A 293 23.07 19.76 7.55
N VAL A 294 23.23 20.15 6.29
CA VAL A 294 22.97 19.25 5.16
C VAL A 294 23.91 18.05 5.24
N SER A 295 25.23 18.23 5.36
CA SER A 295 26.19 17.11 5.36
C SER A 295 25.95 16.07 6.46
N GLN A 296 25.46 16.50 7.63
CA GLN A 296 25.18 15.65 8.79
C GLN A 296 23.80 14.98 8.74
N SER A 297 22.95 15.36 7.79
CA SER A 297 21.62 14.76 7.61
C SER A 297 21.72 13.34 7.05
N ILE A 298 20.64 12.58 7.19
CA ILE A 298 20.47 11.31 6.50
C ILE A 298 20.37 11.58 5.00
N LYS A 299 21.00 10.72 4.20
CA LYS A 299 21.10 10.84 2.73
C LYS A 299 20.24 9.85 1.97
N ASP A 300 20.14 8.64 2.50
CA ASP A 300 19.35 7.59 1.90
C ASP A 300 17.85 7.85 2.12
N PRO A 301 17.02 7.91 1.06
CA PRO A 301 15.57 8.15 1.19
C PRO A 301 14.87 7.11 2.07
N VAL A 302 15.27 5.84 2.00
CA VAL A 302 14.66 4.76 2.77
C VAL A 302 14.96 4.94 4.26
N ASP A 303 16.19 5.33 4.60
CA ASP A 303 16.55 5.61 6.00
C ASP A 303 15.82 6.83 6.57
N LYS A 304 15.51 7.85 5.75
CA LYS A 304 14.67 8.98 6.16
C LYS A 304 13.25 8.54 6.50
N VAL A 305 12.64 7.74 5.62
CA VAL A 305 11.30 7.16 5.81
C VAL A 305 11.25 6.33 7.09
N LYS A 306 12.24 5.45 7.29
CA LYS A 306 12.36 4.62 8.49
C LYS A 306 12.45 5.45 9.77
N LEU A 307 13.28 6.50 9.79
CA LEU A 307 13.39 7.37 10.96
C LEU A 307 12.07 8.10 11.25
N ALA A 308 11.41 8.60 10.21
CA ALA A 308 10.13 9.30 10.33
C ALA A 308 9.04 8.38 10.90
N HIS A 309 8.97 7.12 10.45
CA HIS A 309 8.07 6.10 11.00
C HIS A 309 8.37 5.76 12.46
N ILE A 310 9.65 5.58 12.83
CA ILE A 310 10.03 5.40 14.25
C ILE A 310 9.58 6.60 15.10
N PHE A 311 9.77 7.82 14.58
CA PHE A 311 9.31 9.02 15.27
C PHE A 311 7.79 9.01 15.45
N ALA A 312 7.04 8.70 14.39
CA ALA A 312 5.57 8.63 14.43
C ALA A 312 5.09 7.60 15.46
N ALA A 313 5.70 6.41 15.49
CA ALA A 313 5.35 5.34 16.43
C ALA A 313 5.68 5.70 17.90
N LEU A 314 6.72 6.50 18.13
CA LEU A 314 7.21 6.83 19.48
C LEU A 314 6.83 8.25 19.94
N LYS A 315 5.99 8.98 19.18
CA LYS A 315 5.64 10.39 19.45
C LYS A 315 4.99 10.62 20.82
N TYR A 316 4.40 9.59 21.42
CA TYR A 316 3.79 9.66 22.75
C TYR A 316 4.72 9.18 23.89
N ASP A 317 5.89 8.62 23.58
CA ASP A 317 6.82 8.06 24.56
C ASP A 317 7.71 9.15 25.18
N LYS A 318 7.16 9.86 26.18
CA LYS A 318 7.77 10.75 27.19
C LYS A 318 8.91 11.71 26.81
N SER A 319 9.37 11.85 25.56
CA SER A 319 10.49 12.67 25.03
C SER A 319 11.95 12.16 25.16
N PRO A 320 12.49 11.61 26.28
CA PRO A 320 13.90 11.22 26.38
C PRO A 320 14.36 10.12 25.43
N LYS A 321 13.54 9.07 25.23
CA LYS A 321 13.91 7.95 24.35
C LYS A 321 14.03 8.41 22.90
N LEU A 322 13.05 9.17 22.42
CA LEU A 322 13.05 9.71 21.07
C LEU A 322 14.22 10.70 20.87
N ARG A 323 14.55 11.53 21.87
CA ARG A 323 15.78 12.36 21.85
C ARG A 323 17.04 11.50 21.66
N TYR A 324 17.14 10.39 22.38
CA TYR A 324 18.29 9.51 22.30
C TYR A 324 18.34 8.77 20.96
N ILE A 325 17.20 8.35 20.40
CA ILE A 325 17.10 7.77 19.06
C ILE A 325 17.62 8.76 18.01
N LEU A 326 17.10 9.98 17.98
CA LEU A 326 17.50 11.01 17.01
C LEU A 326 19.00 11.34 17.09
N LYS A 327 19.59 11.31 18.28
CA LYS A 327 21.03 11.53 18.46
C LYS A 327 21.90 10.41 17.88
N ASN A 328 21.41 9.17 17.87
CA ASN A 328 22.21 7.98 17.54
C ASN A 328 21.83 7.31 16.22
N CYS A 329 20.72 7.68 15.58
CA CYS A 329 20.20 7.00 14.39
C CYS A 329 21.10 7.13 13.15
N ASN A 330 21.90 8.19 13.05
CA ASN A 330 22.83 8.40 11.92
C ASN A 330 24.27 7.91 12.20
N LEU A 331 24.48 7.16 13.29
CA LEU A 331 25.80 6.57 13.59
C LEU A 331 26.03 5.36 12.68
N LYS A 332 26.98 5.49 11.73
CA LYS A 332 27.33 4.42 10.79
C LYS A 332 28.24 3.32 11.38
N THR A 333 28.60 3.41 12.66
CA THR A 333 29.42 2.38 13.32
C THR A 333 28.56 1.20 13.77
N ARG A 334 29.14 -0.01 13.79
CA ARG A 334 28.47 -1.22 14.29
C ARG A 334 27.91 -1.05 15.70
N ASP A 335 28.68 -0.42 16.59
CA ASP A 335 28.24 -0.13 17.95
C ASP A 335 27.10 0.88 18.02
N GLY A 336 27.10 1.88 17.12
CA GLY A 336 26.01 2.84 16.97
C GLY A 336 24.71 2.15 16.56
N GLN A 337 24.78 1.30 15.53
CA GLN A 337 23.64 0.50 15.05
C GLN A 337 23.11 -0.45 16.14
N ASN A 338 23.99 -1.15 16.85
CA ASN A 338 23.60 -2.04 17.95
C ASN A 338 22.87 -1.28 19.08
N LYS A 339 23.39 -0.10 19.46
CA LYS A 339 22.73 0.77 20.45
C LYS A 339 21.39 1.25 19.95
N PHE A 340 21.30 1.68 18.69
CA PHE A 340 20.05 2.12 18.07
C PHE A 340 19.00 0.99 18.05
N ASN A 341 19.35 -0.20 17.55
CA ASN A 341 18.44 -1.36 17.53
C ASN A 341 17.94 -1.73 18.93
N LYS A 342 18.81 -1.65 19.95
CA LYS A 342 18.42 -1.92 21.35
C LYS A 342 17.33 -0.95 21.84
N LEU A 343 17.36 0.32 21.41
CA LEU A 343 16.38 1.33 21.84
C LEU A 343 15.00 1.09 21.25
N ILE A 344 14.95 0.73 19.97
CA ILE A 344 13.69 0.54 19.23
C ILE A 344 13.12 -0.88 19.41
N ASN A 345 13.93 -1.85 19.86
CA ASN A 345 13.45 -3.21 20.07
C ASN A 345 12.44 -3.35 21.23
N ASN A 346 12.51 -2.54 22.29
CA ASN A 346 11.55 -2.67 23.40
C ASN A 346 10.16 -2.11 23.05
N PRO A 347 10.04 -0.90 22.48
CA PRO A 347 8.73 -0.35 22.12
C PRO A 347 7.96 -1.23 21.14
N ILE A 348 8.63 -1.80 20.13
CA ILE A 348 7.97 -2.66 19.14
C ILE A 348 7.55 -4.03 19.69
N ARG A 349 7.91 -4.36 20.94
CA ARG A 349 7.50 -5.62 21.58
C ARG A 349 6.42 -5.41 22.64
N GLN A 350 5.75 -4.26 22.64
CA GLN A 350 4.64 -4.00 23.54
C GLN A 350 3.33 -4.52 22.95
N ASP A 351 2.61 -5.30 23.75
CA ASP A 351 1.24 -5.71 23.42
C ASP A 351 0.24 -4.55 23.53
N GLU A 352 -1.04 -4.81 23.28
CA GLU A 352 -2.10 -3.80 23.36
C GLU A 352 -2.25 -3.14 24.75
N ASN A 353 -1.80 -3.83 25.80
CA ASN A 353 -1.83 -3.36 27.19
C ASN A 353 -0.51 -2.71 27.61
N GLY A 354 0.42 -2.50 26.67
CA GLY A 354 1.74 -1.91 26.92
C GLY A 354 2.74 -2.86 27.61
N ARG A 355 2.43 -4.15 27.75
CA ARG A 355 3.33 -5.13 28.38
C ARG A 355 4.37 -5.58 27.36
N ILE A 356 5.63 -5.57 27.78
CA ILE A 356 6.74 -5.99 26.92
C ILE A 356 6.75 -7.52 26.83
N CYS A 357 6.74 -8.03 25.60
CA CYS A 357 7.00 -9.43 25.30
C CYS A 357 8.52 -9.70 25.32
N TYR A 358 8.98 -10.32 26.40
CA TYR A 358 10.41 -10.61 26.62
C TYR A 358 10.88 -11.88 25.89
N GLN A 359 9.95 -12.69 25.42
CA GLN A 359 10.21 -13.93 24.69
C GLN A 359 10.73 -13.68 23.26
N LEU A 360 10.49 -12.48 22.72
CA LEU A 360 10.93 -12.07 21.39
C LEU A 360 12.03 -11.02 21.47
N ASN A 361 12.93 -10.97 20.49
CA ASN A 361 14.07 -10.07 20.47
C ASN A 361 14.60 -9.79 19.05
N PHE A 362 13.99 -8.84 18.38
CA PHE A 362 14.33 -8.43 17.02
C PHE A 362 15.60 -7.58 16.89
N LYS A 363 16.36 -7.32 17.97
CA LYS A 363 17.52 -6.38 17.94
C LYS A 363 18.59 -6.71 16.89
N ASN A 364 18.72 -8.00 16.54
CA ASN A 364 19.68 -8.51 15.57
C ASN A 364 19.04 -8.78 14.20
N SER A 365 17.72 -8.63 14.07
CA SER A 365 17.02 -8.81 12.81
C SER A 365 17.30 -7.64 11.89
N LYS A 366 17.69 -7.94 10.65
CA LYS A 366 17.81 -6.94 9.58
C LYS A 366 16.47 -6.31 9.20
N TYR A 367 15.36 -6.91 9.62
CA TYR A 367 13.99 -6.43 9.36
C TYR A 367 13.33 -5.75 10.57
N LEU A 368 14.06 -5.48 11.66
CA LEU A 368 13.52 -4.76 12.83
C LEU A 368 12.82 -3.45 12.44
N LEU A 369 13.37 -2.74 11.46
CA LEU A 369 12.83 -1.47 10.98
C LEU A 369 11.53 -1.63 10.17
N ASN A 370 11.35 -2.77 9.49
CA ASN A 370 10.14 -3.06 8.74
C ASN A 370 8.90 -3.13 9.65
N LEU A 371 9.06 -3.55 10.91
CA LEU A 371 7.97 -3.54 11.89
C LEU A 371 7.44 -2.13 12.18
N TYR A 372 8.28 -1.10 12.05
CA TYR A 372 7.87 0.29 12.22
C TYR A 372 7.22 0.88 10.96
N MET A 373 7.42 0.25 9.80
CA MET A 373 6.84 0.67 8.52
C MET A 373 5.54 -0.07 8.21
N ALA A 374 5.20 -1.09 8.99
CA ALA A 374 4.00 -1.87 8.78
C ALA A 374 2.73 -1.04 9.02
N ASP A 375 1.67 -1.39 8.29
CA ASP A 375 0.37 -0.72 8.37
C ASP A 375 -0.37 -1.02 9.69
N SER A 376 -1.54 -0.38 9.86
CA SER A 376 -2.37 -0.56 11.05
C SER A 376 -2.88 -1.99 11.24
N ASP A 377 -3.15 -2.69 10.14
CA ASP A 377 -3.79 -4.00 10.16
C ASP A 377 -2.80 -5.08 10.59
N PHE A 378 -1.57 -5.01 10.07
CA PHE A 378 -0.44 -5.75 10.63
C PHE A 378 -0.25 -5.45 12.11
N MET A 379 -0.21 -4.17 12.49
CA MET A 379 0.07 -3.79 13.87
C MET A 379 -1.01 -4.27 14.84
N ALA A 380 -2.27 -4.36 14.41
CA ALA A 380 -3.36 -4.96 15.18
C ALA A 380 -3.11 -6.45 15.41
N ASN A 381 -2.88 -7.23 14.35
CA ASN A 381 -2.63 -8.67 14.44
C ASN A 381 -1.33 -8.99 15.20
N TYR A 382 -0.29 -8.18 15.01
CA TYR A 382 0.98 -8.32 15.70
C TYR A 382 0.83 -8.06 17.20
N LYS A 383 0.05 -7.05 17.63
CA LYS A 383 -0.25 -6.84 19.06
C LYS A 383 -1.01 -8.02 19.66
N VAL A 384 -1.94 -8.62 18.92
CA VAL A 384 -2.66 -9.84 19.36
C VAL A 384 -1.68 -11.02 19.53
N LEU A 385 -0.74 -11.20 18.60
CA LEU A 385 0.33 -12.19 18.73
C LEU A 385 1.14 -11.98 20.02
N LEU A 386 1.56 -10.74 20.30
CA LEU A 386 2.30 -10.39 21.53
C LEU A 386 1.48 -10.63 22.79
N SER A 387 0.21 -10.20 22.82
CA SER A 387 -0.74 -10.44 23.91
C SER A 387 -0.86 -11.94 24.21
N ASN A 388 -0.97 -12.76 23.17
CA ASN A 388 -1.10 -14.21 23.32
C ASN A 388 0.19 -14.84 23.88
N ILE A 389 1.37 -14.45 23.38
CA ILE A 389 2.65 -14.95 23.92
C ILE A 389 2.79 -14.57 25.41
N ASN A 390 2.48 -13.31 25.75
CA ASN A 390 2.52 -12.82 27.14
C ASN A 390 1.54 -13.59 28.05
N LYS A 391 0.33 -13.89 27.55
CA LYS A 391 -0.71 -14.62 28.29
C LYS A 391 -0.24 -16.02 28.70
N TYR A 392 0.49 -16.72 27.84
CA TYR A 392 0.92 -18.11 28.08
C TYR A 392 2.37 -18.26 28.53
N ALA A 393 3.08 -17.15 28.80
CA ALA A 393 4.53 -17.12 29.01
C ALA A 393 5.09 -18.01 30.14
N GLN A 394 4.31 -18.33 31.17
CA GLN A 394 4.81 -18.91 32.43
C GLN A 394 5.53 -20.25 32.24
N ASN A 395 6.88 -20.23 32.29
CA ASN A 395 7.78 -21.38 32.16
C ASN A 395 7.52 -22.25 30.90
N ARG A 396 7.02 -21.63 29.83
CA ARG A 396 6.75 -22.31 28.55
C ARG A 396 7.71 -21.84 27.48
N THR A 397 7.97 -22.70 26.51
CA THR A 397 8.56 -22.33 25.22
C THR A 397 7.50 -21.72 24.31
N ILE A 398 7.91 -20.97 23.27
CA ILE A 398 6.96 -20.43 22.28
C ILE A 398 6.06 -21.52 21.68
N ALA A 399 6.64 -22.69 21.35
CA ALA A 399 5.87 -23.82 20.84
C ALA A 399 4.76 -24.25 21.81
N GLN A 400 5.08 -24.41 23.10
CA GLN A 400 4.08 -24.74 24.12
C GLN A 400 3.03 -23.64 24.30
N MET A 401 3.40 -22.37 24.15
CA MET A 401 2.46 -21.25 24.21
C MET A 401 1.46 -21.30 23.04
N PHE A 402 1.95 -21.52 21.82
CA PHE A 402 1.11 -21.64 20.64
C PHE A 402 0.24 -22.90 20.69
N ASP A 403 0.77 -24.05 21.08
CA ASP A 403 0.00 -25.30 21.21
C ASP A 403 -1.17 -25.17 22.20
N SER A 404 -1.07 -24.26 23.17
CA SER A 404 -2.11 -24.00 24.18
C SER A 404 -3.21 -23.04 23.71
N MET A 405 -3.11 -22.52 22.48
CA MET A 405 -4.16 -21.65 21.92
C MET A 405 -5.36 -22.50 21.48
N PRO A 406 -6.61 -22.08 21.74
CA PRO A 406 -7.80 -22.86 21.37
C PRO A 406 -7.87 -23.28 19.89
N MET A 407 -7.46 -22.40 18.96
CA MET A 407 -7.42 -22.72 17.53
C MET A 407 -6.43 -23.86 17.20
N ASN A 408 -5.32 -23.94 17.94
CA ASN A 408 -4.28 -24.95 17.75
C ASN A 408 -4.64 -26.27 18.44
N GLU A 409 -5.33 -26.22 19.58
CA GLU A 409 -5.95 -27.41 20.19
C GLU A 409 -6.99 -28.04 19.27
N ASN A 410 -7.82 -27.21 18.61
CA ASN A 410 -8.79 -27.67 17.61
C ASN A 410 -8.07 -28.32 16.43
N THR A 411 -7.06 -27.65 15.86
CA THR A 411 -6.24 -28.20 14.76
C THR A 411 -5.61 -29.54 15.15
N LYS A 412 -5.03 -29.65 16.35
CA LYS A 412 -4.47 -30.90 16.87
C LYS A 412 -5.51 -32.03 16.95
N SER A 413 -6.74 -31.72 17.36
CA SER A 413 -7.86 -32.67 17.40
C SER A 413 -8.24 -33.15 15.99
N GLN A 414 -8.30 -32.25 15.01
CA GLN A 414 -8.60 -32.59 13.62
C GLN A 414 -7.50 -33.45 13.00
N PHE A 415 -6.22 -33.10 13.22
CA PHE A 415 -5.08 -33.89 12.73
C PHE A 415 -5.10 -35.31 13.31
N LYS A 416 -5.39 -35.45 14.61
CA LYS A 416 -5.52 -36.75 15.26
C LYS A 416 -6.61 -37.62 14.61
N LYS A 417 -7.75 -37.04 14.21
CA LYS A 417 -8.83 -37.76 13.52
C LYS A 417 -8.43 -38.26 12.13
N LEU A 418 -7.48 -37.59 11.48
CA LEU A 418 -6.94 -37.97 10.17
C LEU A 418 -5.68 -38.84 10.27
N GLY A 419 -5.26 -39.21 11.49
CA GLY A 419 -4.03 -39.98 11.70
C GLY A 419 -2.74 -39.20 11.39
N LEU A 420 -2.78 -37.87 11.42
CA LEU A 420 -1.63 -37.00 11.16
C LEU A 420 -0.88 -36.68 12.44
N ASN A 421 0.45 -36.74 12.38
CA ASN A 421 1.31 -36.38 13.51
C ASN A 421 1.42 -34.86 13.68
N TYR A 422 0.58 -34.30 14.55
CA TYR A 422 0.57 -32.87 14.87
C TYR A 422 1.94 -32.33 15.33
N ASN A 423 2.70 -33.08 16.12
CA ASN A 423 3.98 -32.56 16.63
C ASN A 423 5.01 -32.42 15.50
N VAL A 424 5.01 -33.34 14.53
CA VAL A 424 5.86 -33.22 13.32
C VAL A 424 5.45 -32.01 12.48
N TRP A 425 4.14 -31.76 12.36
CA TRP A 425 3.62 -30.59 11.65
C TRP A 425 3.98 -29.27 12.33
N ALA A 426 3.67 -29.14 13.62
CA ALA A 426 3.74 -27.88 14.37
C ALA A 426 5.16 -27.52 14.85
N HIS A 427 6.03 -28.50 15.08
CA HIS A 427 7.36 -28.28 15.65
C HIS A 427 8.47 -28.49 14.63
N PHE A 428 9.57 -27.77 14.77
CA PHE A 428 10.70 -27.84 13.84
C PHE A 428 11.65 -28.97 14.21
N ASN A 429 12.10 -29.71 13.20
CA ASN A 429 13.16 -30.70 13.33
C ASN A 429 14.31 -30.33 12.39
N PRO A 430 15.47 -29.89 12.89
CA PRO A 430 16.59 -29.48 12.04
C PRO A 430 17.18 -30.63 11.19
N ASN A 431 16.89 -31.88 11.54
CA ASN A 431 17.33 -33.06 10.79
C ASN A 431 16.35 -33.44 9.65
N SER A 432 15.13 -32.89 9.65
CA SER A 432 14.19 -33.06 8.52
C SER A 432 14.53 -32.02 7.46
N LYS A 433 15.47 -32.38 6.58
CA LYS A 433 15.92 -31.55 5.46
C LYS A 433 16.40 -32.40 4.30
N ILE A 434 16.41 -31.81 3.11
CA ILE A 434 17.14 -32.30 1.94
C ILE A 434 18.29 -31.32 1.69
N GLN A 435 19.49 -31.85 1.46
CA GLN A 435 20.65 -31.06 1.09
C GLN A 435 21.23 -31.64 -0.20
N LYS A 436 21.42 -30.79 -1.20
CA LYS A 436 22.06 -31.16 -2.46
C LYS A 436 22.79 -29.97 -3.07
N GLU A 437 23.82 -30.28 -3.85
CA GLU A 437 24.42 -29.29 -4.73
C GLU A 437 23.53 -29.15 -5.97
N VAL A 438 23.20 -27.92 -6.33
CA VAL A 438 22.45 -27.58 -7.55
C VAL A 438 23.31 -26.66 -8.39
N ILE A 439 23.36 -26.91 -9.69
CA ILE A 439 24.02 -26.00 -10.62
C ILE A 439 22.98 -24.99 -11.10
N LEU A 440 23.19 -23.71 -10.75
CA LEU A 440 22.40 -22.63 -11.30
C LEU A 440 22.87 -22.37 -12.73
N LYS A 441 22.20 -23.00 -13.68
CA LYS A 441 22.48 -22.84 -15.11
C LYS A 441 21.96 -21.50 -15.59
N ASN A 442 22.82 -20.70 -16.21
CA ASN A 442 22.40 -19.45 -16.83
C ASN A 442 21.42 -19.64 -17.98
N GLU A 443 21.49 -20.79 -18.67
CA GLU A 443 20.54 -21.19 -19.70
C GLU A 443 19.10 -21.28 -19.16
N ASN A 444 18.91 -21.81 -17.94
CA ASN A 444 17.58 -21.88 -17.32
C ASN A 444 17.03 -20.48 -16.99
N LEU A 445 17.90 -19.56 -16.56
CA LEU A 445 17.52 -18.16 -16.32
C LEU A 445 17.18 -17.45 -17.62
N ALA A 446 17.97 -17.68 -18.67
CA ALA A 446 17.71 -17.17 -20.00
C ALA A 446 16.37 -17.67 -20.56
N GLN A 447 16.10 -18.97 -20.43
CA GLN A 447 14.85 -19.59 -20.83
C GLN A 447 13.66 -19.07 -20.04
N SER A 448 13.81 -18.85 -18.72
CA SER A 448 12.76 -18.24 -17.89
C SER A 448 12.34 -16.85 -18.38
N VAL A 449 13.29 -16.01 -18.79
CA VAL A 449 12.95 -14.69 -19.35
C VAL A 449 12.17 -14.85 -20.65
N ILE A 450 12.54 -15.82 -21.50
CA ILE A 450 11.81 -16.14 -22.74
C ILE A 450 10.38 -16.59 -22.40
N ASP A 451 10.22 -17.58 -21.54
CA ASP A 451 8.91 -18.15 -21.19
C ASP A 451 7.99 -17.09 -20.56
N ASN A 452 8.52 -16.20 -19.72
CA ASN A 452 7.77 -15.09 -19.17
C ASN A 452 7.32 -14.09 -20.26
N ILE A 453 8.18 -13.79 -21.23
CA ILE A 453 7.80 -12.93 -22.37
C ILE A 453 6.75 -13.62 -23.24
N GLU A 454 6.88 -14.93 -23.47
CA GLU A 454 5.87 -15.71 -24.17
C GLU A 454 4.52 -15.63 -23.45
N GLN A 455 4.49 -15.89 -22.14
CA GLN A 455 3.29 -15.79 -21.31
C GLN A 455 2.67 -14.39 -21.37
N ASP A 456 3.48 -13.34 -21.27
CA ASP A 456 3.02 -11.95 -21.40
C ASP A 456 2.41 -11.66 -22.79
N LEU A 457 2.95 -12.25 -23.86
CA LEU A 457 2.47 -12.03 -25.22
C LEU A 457 1.26 -12.91 -25.61
N THR A 458 1.03 -13.98 -24.85
CA THR A 458 -0.03 -14.96 -25.12
C THR A 458 -1.12 -14.99 -24.06
N SER A 459 -0.97 -14.22 -22.97
CA SER A 459 -1.96 -14.13 -21.89
C SER A 459 -3.34 -13.73 -22.42
N ASP A 460 -4.36 -14.49 -22.02
CA ASP A 460 -5.76 -14.16 -22.29
C ASP A 460 -6.13 -12.78 -21.73
N TYR A 461 -5.58 -12.41 -20.55
CA TYR A 461 -5.80 -11.10 -19.96
C TYR A 461 -5.43 -9.96 -20.91
N PHE A 462 -4.25 -10.00 -21.54
CA PHE A 462 -3.83 -8.94 -22.48
C PHE A 462 -4.55 -9.06 -23.82
N ASN A 463 -4.75 -10.27 -24.34
CA ASN A 463 -5.46 -10.47 -25.60
C ASN A 463 -6.93 -10.00 -25.52
N ASP A 464 -7.55 -10.11 -24.35
CA ASP A 464 -8.93 -9.67 -24.13
C ASP A 464 -9.02 -8.20 -23.71
N SER A 465 -8.09 -7.72 -22.87
CA SER A 465 -8.15 -6.35 -22.33
C SER A 465 -7.62 -5.29 -23.31
N ILE A 466 -6.62 -5.64 -24.13
CA ILE A 466 -5.97 -4.73 -25.10
C ILE A 466 -5.83 -5.35 -26.51
N PRO A 467 -6.90 -5.90 -27.12
CA PRO A 467 -6.84 -6.70 -28.35
C PRO A 467 -6.27 -5.94 -29.55
N ALA A 468 -6.68 -4.68 -29.74
CA ALA A 468 -6.22 -3.85 -30.86
C ALA A 468 -4.72 -3.55 -30.74
N GLN A 469 -4.27 -3.24 -29.53
CA GLN A 469 -2.87 -2.96 -29.22
C GLN A 469 -1.99 -4.21 -29.40
N MET A 470 -2.46 -5.36 -28.90
CA MET A 470 -1.77 -6.64 -29.07
C MET A 470 -1.71 -7.08 -30.53
N THR A 471 -2.75 -6.80 -31.32
CA THR A 471 -2.74 -7.07 -32.76
C THR A 471 -1.68 -6.24 -33.48
N VAL A 472 -1.64 -4.92 -33.24
CA VAL A 472 -0.62 -4.03 -33.81
C VAL A 472 0.78 -4.47 -33.38
N LEU A 473 0.94 -4.78 -32.09
CA LEU A 473 2.22 -5.25 -31.54
C LEU A 473 2.70 -6.53 -32.23
N LYS A 474 1.83 -7.54 -32.34
CA LYS A 474 2.13 -8.82 -32.99
C LYS A 474 2.46 -8.64 -34.48
N ASN A 475 1.76 -7.76 -35.18
CA ASN A 475 2.06 -7.47 -36.59
C ASN A 475 3.46 -6.85 -36.76
N ILE A 476 3.80 -5.84 -35.94
CA ILE A 476 5.11 -5.18 -36.00
C ILE A 476 6.22 -6.14 -35.57
N MET A 477 5.96 -7.02 -34.60
CA MET A 477 6.88 -8.10 -34.26
C MET A 477 7.17 -8.96 -35.50
N VAL A 478 6.14 -9.40 -36.23
CA VAL A 478 6.27 -10.23 -37.44
C VAL A 478 7.05 -9.50 -38.53
N GLU A 479 6.79 -8.21 -38.75
CA GLU A 479 7.55 -7.38 -39.70
C GLU A 479 9.04 -7.29 -39.35
N ASN A 480 9.39 -7.40 -38.07
CA ASN A 480 10.76 -7.42 -37.58
C ASN A 480 11.33 -8.84 -37.42
N GLY A 481 10.66 -9.84 -37.99
CA GLY A 481 11.11 -11.23 -38.01
C GLY A 481 10.80 -12.01 -36.73
N PHE A 482 9.98 -11.48 -35.81
CA PHE A 482 9.56 -12.16 -34.58
C PHE A 482 8.12 -12.67 -34.68
N GLU A 483 7.88 -13.94 -34.37
CA GLU A 483 6.55 -14.52 -34.54
C GLU A 483 6.21 -15.48 -33.39
N LEU A 484 4.93 -15.49 -33.00
CA LEU A 484 4.39 -16.44 -32.03
C LEU A 484 3.74 -17.58 -32.81
N ARG A 485 4.26 -18.80 -32.66
CA ARG A 485 3.73 -19.99 -33.34
C ARG A 485 3.17 -20.97 -32.34
N LYS A 486 2.01 -21.54 -32.66
CA LYS A 486 1.51 -22.73 -31.96
C LYS A 486 2.40 -23.91 -32.32
N GLN A 487 2.85 -24.63 -31.31
CA GLN A 487 3.56 -25.89 -31.44
C GLN A 487 2.90 -26.95 -30.59
N ASN A 488 2.83 -28.15 -31.15
CA ASN A 488 2.53 -29.36 -30.39
C ASN A 488 3.83 -29.80 -29.71
N VAL A 489 3.90 -29.63 -28.40
CA VAL A 489 4.98 -30.19 -27.59
C VAL A 489 4.53 -31.51 -26.99
N ALA A 490 5.45 -32.45 -26.85
CA ALA A 490 5.19 -33.73 -26.22
C ALA A 490 4.66 -33.51 -24.80
N ASN A 491 3.54 -34.14 -24.51
CA ASN A 491 2.98 -34.25 -23.17
C ASN A 491 3.43 -35.61 -22.61
N TYR A 492 3.75 -35.66 -21.33
CA TYR A 492 4.17 -36.89 -20.66
C TYR A 492 3.30 -37.07 -19.42
N ASP A 493 2.89 -38.30 -19.14
CA ASP A 493 2.09 -38.62 -17.96
C ASP A 493 2.95 -38.64 -16.67
N GLU A 494 2.28 -38.92 -15.54
CA GLU A 494 2.87 -38.97 -14.20
C GLU A 494 4.03 -39.98 -14.06
N VAL A 495 4.20 -40.92 -15.01
CA VAL A 495 5.31 -41.90 -15.03
C VAL A 495 6.37 -41.59 -16.09
N GLY A 496 6.23 -40.47 -16.81
CA GLY A 496 7.14 -40.04 -17.86
C GLY A 496 6.96 -40.76 -19.18
N GLU A 497 5.84 -41.48 -19.37
CA GLU A 497 5.47 -42.03 -20.67
C GLU A 497 4.78 -40.96 -21.51
N PHE A 498 4.96 -41.04 -22.83
CA PHE A 498 4.39 -40.06 -23.76
C PHE A 498 2.86 -40.13 -23.73
N ASP A 499 2.23 -39.05 -23.29
CA ASP A 499 0.78 -38.88 -23.13
C ASP A 499 0.23 -37.84 -24.12
N GLY A 500 0.60 -38.02 -25.38
CA GLY A 500 0.14 -37.18 -26.48
C GLY A 500 0.90 -35.86 -26.62
N THR A 501 0.23 -34.84 -27.15
CA THR A 501 0.84 -33.54 -27.40
C THR A 501 -0.06 -32.42 -26.91
N LYS A 502 0.51 -31.44 -26.22
CA LYS A 502 -0.18 -30.20 -25.82
C LYS A 502 0.20 -29.06 -26.77
N ASN A 503 -0.76 -28.17 -27.03
CA ASN A 503 -0.50 -26.98 -27.83
C ASN A 503 0.06 -25.87 -26.92
N VAL A 504 1.28 -25.43 -27.20
CA VAL A 504 1.89 -24.26 -26.57
C VAL A 504 2.19 -23.20 -27.63
N VAL A 505 2.19 -21.94 -27.24
CA VAL A 505 2.62 -20.86 -28.13
C VAL A 505 4.05 -20.49 -27.77
N LYS A 506 4.96 -20.62 -28.74
CA LYS A 506 6.38 -20.33 -28.59
C LYS A 506 6.82 -19.21 -29.50
N LEU A 507 7.84 -18.47 -29.09
CA LEU A 507 8.37 -17.31 -29.78
C LEU A 507 9.55 -17.71 -30.68
N PHE A 508 9.51 -17.21 -31.91
CA PHE A 508 10.48 -17.49 -32.97
C PHE A 508 11.08 -16.20 -33.48
N LYS A 509 12.32 -16.28 -33.97
CA LYS A 509 12.96 -15.25 -34.78
C LYS A 509 13.42 -15.86 -36.10
N ASN A 510 12.96 -15.31 -37.23
CA ASN A 510 13.32 -15.76 -38.57
C ASN A 510 13.12 -17.29 -38.77
N GLY A 511 12.08 -17.86 -38.18
CA GLY A 511 11.75 -19.29 -38.28
C GLY A 511 12.49 -20.23 -37.32
N GLU A 512 13.46 -19.76 -36.53
CA GLU A 512 14.09 -20.53 -35.44
C GLU A 512 13.52 -20.13 -34.08
N HIS A 513 13.58 -21.03 -33.09
CA HIS A 513 13.25 -20.68 -31.70
C HIS A 513 14.07 -19.47 -31.25
N ILE A 514 13.41 -18.54 -30.55
CA ILE A 514 14.09 -17.33 -30.10
C ILE A 514 15.25 -17.68 -29.16
N LYS A 515 16.37 -16.98 -29.32
CA LYS A 515 17.53 -17.09 -28.44
C LYS A 515 17.57 -15.89 -27.49
N PHE A 516 18.21 -16.06 -26.34
CA PHE A 516 18.25 -15.02 -25.31
C PHE A 516 18.86 -13.71 -25.80
N GLU A 517 19.85 -13.77 -26.68
CA GLU A 517 20.52 -12.61 -27.27
C GLU A 517 19.55 -11.75 -28.11
N ASP A 518 18.54 -12.38 -28.69
CA ASP A 518 17.53 -11.75 -29.54
C ASP A 518 16.51 -10.94 -28.73
N LEU A 519 16.34 -11.24 -27.44
CA LEU A 519 15.38 -10.56 -26.56
C LEU A 519 15.65 -9.06 -26.44
N SER A 520 16.91 -8.66 -26.51
CA SER A 520 17.29 -7.24 -26.41
C SER A 520 16.68 -6.42 -27.54
N LEU A 521 16.68 -6.98 -28.75
CA LEU A 521 16.07 -6.39 -29.94
C LEU A 521 14.55 -6.44 -29.87
N LEU A 522 13.99 -7.61 -29.51
CA LEU A 522 12.54 -7.76 -29.36
C LEU A 522 11.96 -6.74 -28.38
N ILE A 523 12.53 -6.65 -27.18
CA ILE A 523 12.05 -5.73 -26.15
C ILE A 523 12.19 -4.28 -26.62
N LYS A 524 13.24 -3.94 -27.38
CA LYS A 524 13.39 -2.62 -27.98
C LYS A 524 12.22 -2.33 -28.94
N ILE A 525 11.90 -3.26 -29.83
CA ILE A 525 10.77 -3.15 -30.77
C ILE A 525 9.45 -2.98 -30.01
N ILE A 526 9.17 -3.86 -29.05
CA ILE A 526 7.94 -3.78 -28.23
C ILE A 526 7.87 -2.42 -27.51
N SER A 527 8.98 -1.97 -26.92
CA SER A 527 9.03 -0.67 -26.25
C SER A 527 8.80 0.49 -27.21
N GLU A 528 9.31 0.42 -28.43
CA GLU A 528 9.12 1.44 -29.46
C GLU A 528 7.65 1.52 -29.85
N VAL A 529 7.03 0.38 -30.19
CA VAL A 529 5.60 0.27 -30.48
C VAL A 529 4.75 0.89 -29.37
N MET A 530 5.02 0.53 -28.11
CA MET A 530 4.29 1.05 -26.95
C MET A 530 4.42 2.56 -26.74
N ASN A 531 5.46 3.19 -27.30
CA ASN A 531 5.77 4.61 -27.14
C ASN A 531 5.40 5.44 -28.37
N THR A 532 5.27 4.84 -29.56
CA THR A 532 5.06 5.57 -30.82
C THR A 532 3.73 5.25 -31.47
N GLU A 533 3.20 4.03 -31.33
CA GLU A 533 1.97 3.64 -32.02
C GLU A 533 0.75 4.32 -31.41
N LYS A 534 -0.13 4.83 -32.28
CA LYS A 534 -1.33 5.58 -31.84
C LYS A 534 -2.26 4.72 -30.99
N SER A 535 -2.39 3.42 -31.28
CA SER A 535 -3.19 2.48 -30.49
C SER A 535 -2.67 2.33 -29.05
N TRP A 536 -1.37 2.55 -28.83
CA TRP A 536 -0.72 2.45 -27.52
C TRP A 536 -0.64 3.79 -26.77
N THR A 537 -0.55 4.90 -27.50
CA THR A 537 -0.33 6.25 -26.93
C THR A 537 -1.59 7.08 -26.77
N ALA A 538 -2.68 6.74 -27.48
CA ALA A 538 -3.98 7.36 -27.27
C ALA A 538 -4.55 6.98 -25.90
N LYS A 539 -5.23 7.94 -25.25
CA LYS A 539 -5.96 7.72 -24.00
C LYS A 539 -7.17 6.80 -24.27
N ASP A 540 -7.19 5.65 -23.63
CA ASP A 540 -8.31 4.69 -23.69
C ASP A 540 -9.11 4.66 -22.37
N SER A 541 -10.06 3.71 -22.26
CA SER A 541 -10.74 3.45 -21.00
C SER A 541 -9.74 2.98 -19.94
N GLU A 542 -10.10 3.22 -18.68
CA GLU A 542 -9.28 2.87 -17.52
C GLU A 542 -8.77 1.42 -17.56
N SER A 543 -9.65 0.45 -17.80
CA SER A 543 -9.30 -0.97 -17.91
C SER A 543 -8.24 -1.28 -18.97
N VAL A 544 -8.25 -0.55 -20.09
CA VAL A 544 -7.31 -0.71 -21.20
C VAL A 544 -5.96 -0.11 -20.82
N GLU A 545 -5.96 1.06 -20.17
CA GLU A 545 -4.72 1.68 -19.65
C GLU A 545 -4.04 0.84 -18.56
N ILE A 546 -4.83 0.22 -17.67
CA ILE A 546 -4.33 -0.74 -16.66
C ILE A 546 -3.55 -1.87 -17.36
N ALA A 547 -4.16 -2.50 -18.36
CA ALA A 547 -3.54 -3.60 -19.09
C ALA A 547 -2.28 -3.16 -19.86
N LYS A 548 -2.31 -2.00 -20.52
CA LYS A 548 -1.13 -1.43 -21.19
C LYS A 548 0.03 -1.20 -20.22
N ASN A 549 -0.24 -0.58 -19.07
CA ASN A 549 0.78 -0.26 -18.07
C ASN A 549 1.34 -1.51 -17.38
N THR A 550 0.47 -2.50 -17.11
CA THR A 550 0.88 -3.80 -16.59
C THR A 550 1.90 -4.46 -17.51
N LEU A 551 1.62 -4.51 -18.82
CA LEU A 551 2.57 -5.09 -19.78
C LEU A 551 3.88 -4.28 -19.87
N ARG A 552 3.82 -2.93 -19.80
CA ARG A 552 5.04 -2.08 -19.72
C ARG A 552 5.90 -2.42 -18.50
N ASN A 553 5.26 -2.61 -17.34
CA ASN A 553 5.92 -2.97 -16.09
C ASN A 553 6.56 -4.35 -16.16
N HIS A 554 5.85 -5.33 -16.72
CA HIS A 554 6.38 -6.67 -16.93
C HIS A 554 7.66 -6.60 -17.79
N LEU A 555 7.63 -5.88 -18.91
CA LEU A 555 8.81 -5.68 -19.77
C LEU A 555 9.97 -4.97 -19.08
N ALA A 556 9.70 -4.00 -18.19
CA ALA A 556 10.73 -3.35 -17.39
C ALA A 556 11.39 -4.34 -16.39
N SER A 557 10.62 -5.24 -15.79
CA SER A 557 11.15 -6.35 -14.98
C SER A 557 12.04 -7.27 -15.82
N ARG A 558 11.57 -7.70 -16.99
CA ARG A 558 12.34 -8.55 -17.91
C ARG A 558 13.68 -7.91 -18.30
N LYS A 559 13.70 -6.60 -18.60
CA LYS A 559 14.96 -5.86 -18.85
C LYS A 559 15.94 -5.92 -17.68
N THR A 560 15.43 -5.87 -16.45
CA THR A 560 16.24 -5.92 -15.23
C THR A 560 16.81 -7.32 -15.00
N GLU A 561 15.99 -8.34 -15.20
CA GLU A 561 16.40 -9.76 -15.16
C GLU A 561 17.49 -10.04 -16.19
N MET A 562 17.29 -9.61 -17.45
CA MET A 562 18.28 -9.76 -18.52
C MET A 562 19.62 -9.10 -18.20
N ARG A 563 19.59 -7.89 -17.63
CA ARG A 563 20.81 -7.19 -17.20
C ARG A 563 21.52 -7.91 -16.05
N SER A 564 20.78 -8.64 -15.21
CA SER A 564 21.35 -9.45 -14.14
C SER A 564 22.05 -10.67 -14.70
N ILE A 565 21.41 -11.38 -15.63
CA ILE A 565 21.98 -12.57 -16.31
C ILE A 565 23.26 -12.18 -17.08
N ALA A 566 23.24 -11.06 -17.80
CA ALA A 566 24.40 -10.59 -18.55
C ALA A 566 25.63 -10.24 -17.68
N LYS A 567 25.47 -10.09 -16.35
CA LYS A 567 26.57 -9.79 -15.41
C LYS A 567 27.17 -11.03 -14.75
N ASP A 568 26.47 -12.16 -14.77
CA ASP A 568 26.87 -13.41 -14.11
C ASP A 568 26.84 -14.51 -15.17
N ILE A 569 27.95 -14.69 -15.91
CA ILE A 569 28.01 -15.53 -17.12
C ILE A 569 28.32 -17.00 -16.79
N ASP A 570 28.84 -17.28 -15.59
CA ASP A 570 29.25 -18.62 -15.19
C ASP A 570 28.15 -19.35 -14.42
N ASP A 571 27.97 -20.64 -14.74
CA ASP A 571 27.21 -21.58 -13.92
C ASP A 571 27.80 -21.62 -12.51
N LYS A 572 26.96 -21.47 -11.50
CA LYS A 572 27.40 -21.44 -10.10
C LYS A 572 26.84 -22.63 -9.33
N PRO A 573 27.70 -23.40 -8.64
CA PRO A 573 27.21 -24.38 -7.68
C PRO A 573 26.55 -23.64 -6.50
N MET A 574 25.39 -24.14 -6.11
CA MET A 574 24.64 -23.71 -4.93
C MET A 574 24.53 -24.89 -3.98
N GLN A 575 24.85 -24.66 -2.71
CA GLN A 575 24.56 -25.62 -1.65
C GLN A 575 23.12 -25.43 -1.17
N MET A 576 22.19 -26.15 -1.78
CA MET A 576 20.78 -26.02 -1.49
C MET A 576 20.38 -26.80 -0.25
N THR A 577 19.59 -26.19 0.63
CA THR A 577 18.85 -26.88 1.68
C THR A 577 17.36 -26.62 1.53
N VAL A 578 16.56 -27.68 1.45
CA VAL A 578 15.09 -27.61 1.54
C VAL A 578 14.64 -28.20 2.87
N ARG A 579 13.85 -27.46 3.64
CA ARG A 579 13.36 -27.89 4.96
C ARG A 579 12.07 -27.19 5.37
N LYS A 580 11.38 -27.71 6.38
CA LYS A 580 10.25 -27.04 7.02
C LYS A 580 10.75 -25.81 7.79
N VAL A 581 10.04 -24.71 7.74
CA VAL A 581 10.33 -23.52 8.53
C VAL A 581 10.05 -23.78 10.01
N ASP A 582 10.88 -23.22 10.89
CA ASP A 582 10.54 -23.12 12.31
C ASP A 582 9.55 -21.98 12.56
N MET A 583 8.26 -22.28 12.41
CA MET A 583 7.17 -21.34 12.72
C MET A 583 7.09 -20.97 14.22
N ASN A 584 7.87 -21.58 15.10
CA ASN A 584 7.98 -21.19 16.51
C ASN A 584 9.15 -20.23 16.76
N ASN A 585 10.07 -20.08 15.81
CA ASN A 585 11.01 -18.97 15.77
C ASN A 585 10.33 -17.74 15.16
N VAL A 586 9.51 -17.06 15.98
CA VAL A 586 8.73 -15.88 15.58
C VAL A 586 9.61 -14.79 14.97
N GLU A 587 10.84 -14.62 15.48
CA GLU A 587 11.77 -13.60 14.99
C GLU A 587 12.20 -13.79 13.54
N TYR A 588 12.16 -15.03 13.07
CA TYR A 588 12.45 -15.42 11.70
C TYR A 588 11.16 -15.56 10.87
N ALA A 589 10.21 -16.36 11.35
CA ALA A 589 9.02 -16.73 10.61
C ALA A 589 8.09 -15.54 10.29
N LEU A 590 8.11 -14.49 11.10
CA LEU A 590 7.36 -13.26 10.83
C LEU A 590 7.78 -12.57 9.53
N PHE A 591 9.00 -12.83 9.03
CA PHE A 591 9.57 -12.16 7.86
C PHE A 591 9.74 -13.09 6.65
N LEU A 592 9.05 -14.23 6.59
CA LEU A 592 9.09 -15.14 5.43
C LEU A 592 8.77 -14.41 4.12
N GLY A 593 7.79 -13.51 4.13
CA GLY A 593 7.48 -12.68 2.97
C GLY A 593 8.62 -11.76 2.56
N ASN A 594 9.36 -11.16 3.51
CA ASN A 594 10.54 -10.35 3.22
C ASN A 594 11.74 -11.17 2.74
N HIS A 595 11.81 -12.44 3.14
CA HIS A 595 12.85 -13.37 2.69
C HIS A 595 12.64 -13.78 1.23
N ALA A 596 11.38 -13.98 0.82
CA ALA A 596 10.99 -14.33 -0.56
C ALA A 596 10.71 -13.11 -1.46
N SER A 597 10.50 -11.92 -0.89
CA SER A 597 10.03 -10.71 -1.60
C SER A 597 8.61 -10.85 -2.17
N CYS A 598 7.68 -11.41 -1.38
CA CYS A 598 6.28 -11.61 -1.78
C CYS A 598 5.30 -10.65 -1.10
N CYS A 599 4.01 -10.78 -1.42
CA CYS A 599 2.94 -9.89 -0.96
C CYS A 599 2.75 -9.84 0.57
N THR A 600 3.29 -10.79 1.33
CA THR A 600 3.20 -10.85 2.79
C THR A 600 4.40 -10.22 3.50
N ALA A 601 5.32 -9.59 2.75
CA ALA A 601 6.49 -8.92 3.30
C ALA A 601 6.11 -7.81 4.28
N VAL A 602 6.56 -7.89 5.53
CA VAL A 602 6.30 -6.89 6.56
C VAL A 602 6.90 -5.54 6.17
N GLY A 603 6.12 -4.48 6.30
CA GLY A 603 6.49 -3.09 6.00
C GLY A 603 6.50 -2.73 4.51
N SER A 604 6.11 -3.63 3.61
CA SER A 604 6.09 -3.34 2.17
C SER A 604 5.07 -4.14 1.35
N GLY A 605 4.56 -5.26 1.85
CA GLY A 605 3.61 -6.12 1.16
C GLY A 605 2.16 -5.81 1.51
N VAL A 606 1.27 -5.90 0.53
CA VAL A 606 -0.18 -5.62 0.68
C VAL A 606 -0.89 -6.57 1.64
N ASN A 607 -0.39 -7.79 1.78
CA ASN A 607 -0.93 -8.83 2.66
C ASN A 607 -0.08 -8.99 3.93
N GLN A 608 0.72 -7.99 4.31
CA GLN A 608 1.58 -8.07 5.49
C GLN A 608 0.79 -8.42 6.77
N TRP A 609 -0.47 -7.98 6.86
CA TRP A 609 -1.38 -8.25 7.98
C TRP A 609 -1.52 -9.73 8.33
N THR A 610 -1.26 -10.65 7.39
CA THR A 610 -1.39 -12.09 7.57
C THR A 610 -0.20 -12.72 8.30
N ALA A 611 0.99 -12.10 8.25
CA ALA A 611 2.23 -12.69 8.77
C ALA A 611 2.17 -13.07 10.27
N PRO A 612 1.61 -12.23 11.19
CA PRO A 612 1.43 -12.63 12.59
C PRO A 612 0.48 -13.83 12.77
N ILE A 613 -0.48 -13.99 11.87
CA ILE A 613 -1.49 -15.05 11.91
C ILE A 613 -0.88 -16.36 11.43
N TYR A 614 -0.11 -16.36 10.34
CA TYR A 614 0.66 -17.54 9.90
C TYR A 614 1.61 -18.08 10.96
N VAL A 615 2.25 -17.19 11.73
CA VAL A 615 3.18 -17.61 12.79
C VAL A 615 2.46 -18.31 13.95
N SER A 616 1.31 -17.78 14.37
CA SER A 616 0.58 -18.28 15.54
C SER A 616 -0.35 -19.46 15.24
N SER A 617 -0.91 -19.53 14.04
CA SER A 617 -1.80 -20.62 13.62
C SER A 617 -1.01 -21.87 13.21
N LYS A 618 -1.31 -23.02 13.84
CA LYS A 618 -0.70 -24.32 13.51
C LYS A 618 -1.50 -25.14 12.51
N MET A 619 -2.53 -24.53 11.90
CA MET A 619 -3.15 -25.05 10.68
C MET A 619 -2.23 -24.91 9.47
N ILE A 620 -1.38 -23.88 9.48
CA ILE A 620 -0.41 -23.58 8.43
C ILE A 620 1.00 -23.95 8.89
N SER A 621 1.82 -24.37 7.94
CA SER A 621 3.27 -24.50 8.06
C SER A 621 3.92 -23.88 6.83
N ALA A 622 5.24 -23.95 6.70
CA ALA A 622 5.93 -23.53 5.49
C ALA A 622 7.13 -24.43 5.20
N ILE A 623 7.49 -24.54 3.93
CA ILE A 623 8.75 -25.12 3.46
C ILE A 623 9.60 -23.96 2.95
N GLU A 624 10.87 -23.92 3.31
CA GLU A 624 11.84 -22.94 2.84
C GLU A 624 12.96 -23.59 2.03
N VAL A 625 13.51 -22.79 1.12
CA VAL A 625 14.71 -23.12 0.35
C VAL A 625 15.81 -22.13 0.74
N LEU A 626 16.99 -22.68 1.04
CA LEU A 626 18.18 -21.93 1.42
C LEU A 626 19.34 -22.20 0.46
N ASP A 627 20.13 -21.16 0.20
CA ASP A 627 21.47 -21.22 -0.41
C ASP A 627 22.49 -21.01 0.72
N GLY A 628 23.12 -22.09 1.18
CA GLY A 628 23.79 -22.13 2.47
C GLY A 628 22.83 -21.77 3.61
N ASP A 629 23.09 -20.68 4.31
CA ASP A 629 22.22 -20.14 5.38
C ASP A 629 21.31 -18.99 4.90
N VAL A 630 21.36 -18.63 3.61
CA VAL A 630 20.60 -17.51 3.06
C VAL A 630 19.27 -18.03 2.52
N PRO A 631 18.11 -17.53 3.00
CA PRO A 631 16.83 -17.92 2.43
C PRO A 631 16.62 -17.31 1.05
N ILE A 632 16.14 -18.14 0.13
CA ILE A 632 15.98 -17.82 -1.30
C ILE A 632 14.55 -17.99 -1.80
N GLY A 633 13.73 -18.73 -1.07
CA GLY A 633 12.32 -18.91 -1.36
C GLY A 633 11.60 -19.68 -0.27
N ASN A 634 10.28 -19.70 -0.35
CA ASN A 634 9.42 -20.50 0.51
C ASN A 634 8.08 -20.79 -0.15
N THR A 635 7.34 -21.70 0.46
CA THR A 635 5.93 -21.94 0.19
C THR A 635 5.20 -22.14 1.50
N MET A 636 4.04 -21.50 1.63
CA MET A 636 3.11 -21.78 2.72
C MET A 636 2.41 -23.11 2.42
N CYS A 637 2.16 -23.91 3.46
CA CYS A 637 1.57 -25.23 3.32
C CYS A 637 0.41 -25.42 4.29
N PHE A 638 -0.62 -26.14 3.86
CA PHE A 638 -1.72 -26.59 4.71
C PHE A 638 -2.12 -28.02 4.40
N ILE A 639 -2.88 -28.62 5.32
CA ILE A 639 -3.54 -29.90 5.07
C ILE A 639 -4.97 -29.61 4.62
N ALA A 640 -5.37 -30.23 3.52
CA ALA A 640 -6.73 -30.21 3.02
C ALA A 640 -7.33 -31.63 3.02
N LYS A 641 -8.65 -31.70 2.87
CA LYS A 641 -9.39 -32.93 2.62
C LYS A 641 -9.94 -32.88 1.20
N ILE A 642 -9.36 -33.67 0.31
CA ILE A 642 -9.76 -33.86 -1.09
C ILE A 642 -10.28 -35.30 -1.20
N ASP A 643 -11.45 -35.50 -1.80
CA ASP A 643 -12.12 -36.81 -1.88
C ASP A 643 -12.21 -37.57 -0.56
N GLY A 644 -12.39 -36.82 0.53
CA GLY A 644 -12.49 -37.38 1.86
C GLY A 644 -11.16 -37.87 2.47
N LYS A 645 -10.02 -37.70 1.79
CA LYS A 645 -8.68 -38.10 2.26
C LYS A 645 -7.81 -36.89 2.56
N PRO A 646 -6.86 -36.98 3.52
CA PRO A 646 -5.91 -35.90 3.76
C PRO A 646 -5.00 -35.72 2.54
N ALA A 647 -4.70 -34.46 2.23
CA ALA A 647 -3.75 -34.04 1.21
C ALA A 647 -2.89 -32.90 1.75
N LEU A 648 -1.61 -32.85 1.33
CA LEU A 648 -0.73 -31.72 1.59
C LEU A 648 -0.84 -30.75 0.40
N VAL A 649 -1.18 -29.50 0.68
CA VAL A 649 -1.26 -28.45 -0.34
C VAL A 649 -0.11 -27.47 -0.12
N LEU A 650 0.66 -27.24 -1.18
CA LEU A 650 1.64 -26.16 -1.30
C LEU A 650 0.90 -24.99 -1.95
N ASP A 651 0.77 -23.85 -1.27
CA ASP A 651 -0.08 -22.74 -1.75
C ASP A 651 0.53 -22.11 -3.02
N ASN A 652 1.47 -21.20 -2.86
CA ASN A 652 2.34 -20.72 -3.93
C ASN A 652 3.82 -20.98 -3.58
N ILE A 653 4.67 -21.15 -4.59
CA ILE A 653 6.12 -21.31 -4.41
C ILE A 653 6.79 -20.03 -4.87
N GLU A 654 7.30 -19.26 -3.90
CA GLU A 654 7.99 -17.99 -4.13
C GLU A 654 9.50 -18.19 -4.11
N LEU A 655 10.20 -17.65 -5.10
CA LEU A 655 11.65 -17.72 -5.25
C LEU A 655 12.19 -16.37 -5.71
N LYS A 656 13.38 -15.99 -5.24
CA LYS A 656 14.09 -14.82 -5.79
C LYS A 656 14.46 -15.07 -7.25
N ALA A 657 14.45 -14.00 -8.06
CA ALA A 657 14.63 -14.04 -9.52
C ALA A 657 15.72 -15.01 -10.01
N ARG A 658 16.91 -15.02 -9.40
CA ARG A 658 18.03 -15.89 -9.82
C ARG A 658 17.85 -17.40 -9.59
N TYR A 659 16.76 -17.82 -8.95
CA TYR A 659 16.47 -19.22 -8.63
C TYR A 659 15.16 -19.72 -9.24
N GLN A 660 14.41 -18.84 -9.91
CA GLN A 660 13.10 -19.19 -10.45
C GLN A 660 13.25 -20.18 -11.61
N TYR A 661 12.23 -20.99 -11.83
CA TYR A 661 12.11 -21.95 -12.94
C TYR A 661 13.30 -22.92 -13.06
N ASN A 662 13.90 -23.26 -11.93
CA ASN A 662 14.90 -24.32 -11.84
C ASN A 662 14.23 -25.62 -11.40
N ASP A 663 14.17 -26.59 -12.32
CA ASP A 663 13.54 -27.90 -12.08
C ASP A 663 14.17 -28.65 -10.90
N GLU A 664 15.50 -28.56 -10.70
CA GLU A 664 16.13 -29.20 -9.55
C GLU A 664 15.66 -28.59 -8.23
N ILE A 665 15.39 -27.29 -8.18
CA ILE A 665 14.83 -26.64 -6.98
C ILE A 665 13.38 -27.10 -6.77
N ARG A 666 12.56 -27.09 -7.83
CA ARG A 666 11.18 -27.60 -7.78
C ARG A 666 11.13 -29.03 -7.25
N ASP A 667 11.90 -29.93 -7.86
CA ASP A 667 11.88 -31.35 -7.55
C ASP A 667 12.32 -31.59 -6.11
N SER A 668 13.28 -30.82 -5.58
CA SER A 668 13.63 -30.94 -4.17
C SER A 668 12.62 -30.37 -3.19
N ILE A 669 11.80 -29.39 -3.59
CA ILE A 669 10.62 -28.98 -2.80
C ILE A 669 9.62 -30.13 -2.76
N ILE A 670 9.36 -30.78 -3.90
CA ILE A 670 8.46 -31.94 -4.02
C ILE A 670 8.98 -33.13 -3.20
N ASP A 671 10.27 -33.49 -3.33
CA ASP A 671 10.91 -34.55 -2.56
C ASP A 671 10.78 -34.29 -1.06
N TYR A 672 10.95 -33.02 -0.65
CA TYR A 672 10.79 -32.65 0.76
C TYR A 672 9.34 -32.74 1.21
N ALA A 673 8.37 -32.33 0.37
CA ALA A 673 6.95 -32.48 0.65
C ALA A 673 6.55 -33.95 0.83
N GLN A 674 7.08 -34.86 -0.02
CA GLN A 674 6.89 -36.30 0.12
C GLN A 674 7.52 -36.85 1.40
N LYS A 675 8.75 -36.40 1.73
CA LYS A 675 9.41 -36.73 2.99
C LYS A 675 8.58 -36.26 4.19
N LEU A 676 8.06 -35.04 4.16
CA LEU A 676 7.22 -34.48 5.21
C LEU A 676 5.93 -35.30 5.36
N ALA A 677 5.26 -35.67 4.27
CA ALA A 677 4.08 -36.53 4.30
C ALA A 677 4.34 -37.87 5.00
N LYS A 678 5.49 -38.50 4.71
CA LYS A 678 5.94 -39.71 5.41
C LYS A 678 6.18 -39.47 6.90
N GLU A 679 6.83 -38.36 7.26
CA GLU A 679 7.08 -38.00 8.67
C GLU A 679 5.79 -37.68 9.43
N LEU A 680 4.76 -37.18 8.75
CA LEU A 680 3.42 -36.97 9.30
C LEU A 680 2.65 -38.27 9.56
N GLY A 681 3.17 -39.42 9.13
CA GLY A 681 2.54 -40.73 9.26
C GLY A 681 1.67 -41.13 8.07
N GLN A 682 1.68 -40.36 6.98
CA GLN A 682 0.89 -40.60 5.78
C GLN A 682 1.81 -40.66 4.53
N PRO A 683 2.59 -41.75 4.35
CA PRO A 683 3.57 -41.84 3.26
C PRO A 683 2.98 -41.78 1.84
N ASN A 684 1.69 -42.03 1.71
CA ASN A 684 0.93 -41.98 0.44
C ASN A 684 -0.09 -40.83 0.44
N MET A 685 0.11 -39.81 1.29
CA MET A 685 -0.70 -38.60 1.24
C MET A 685 -0.53 -37.94 -0.13
N ALA A 686 -1.64 -37.59 -0.76
CA ALA A 686 -1.63 -36.83 -2.01
C ALA A 686 -0.99 -35.46 -1.78
N ILE A 687 -0.29 -34.96 -2.79
CA ILE A 687 0.37 -33.65 -2.74
C ILE A 687 -0.15 -32.82 -3.89
N TYR A 688 -0.60 -31.60 -3.57
CA TYR A 688 -1.09 -30.64 -4.52
C TYR A 688 -0.31 -29.33 -4.43
N ALA A 689 -0.30 -28.56 -5.52
CA ALA A 689 0.14 -27.18 -5.54
C ALA A 689 -0.98 -26.28 -6.09
N GLY A 690 -1.07 -25.01 -5.66
CA GLY A 690 -2.04 -24.06 -6.22
C GLY A 690 -1.82 -23.82 -7.72
N ALA A 691 -2.80 -23.26 -8.44
CA ALA A 691 -2.60 -22.93 -9.86
C ALA A 691 -1.79 -21.64 -10.09
N ASN A 692 -1.73 -20.77 -9.08
CA ASN A 692 -1.38 -19.36 -9.26
C ASN A 692 0.08 -19.05 -8.89
N ARG A 693 0.69 -18.19 -9.71
CA ARG A 693 1.87 -17.36 -9.37
C ARG A 693 3.16 -18.08 -8.96
N HIS A 694 3.24 -19.40 -9.15
CA HIS A 694 4.46 -20.17 -8.89
C HIS A 694 5.68 -19.63 -9.63
N LYS A 695 6.82 -19.60 -8.94
CA LYS A 695 8.14 -19.28 -9.50
C LYS A 695 8.93 -20.53 -9.90
N VAL A 696 8.22 -21.63 -10.12
CA VAL A 696 8.74 -22.92 -10.60
C VAL A 696 7.82 -23.42 -11.72
N ASN A 697 8.31 -24.32 -12.56
CA ASN A 697 7.55 -24.86 -13.68
C ASN A 697 6.71 -26.09 -13.28
N PHE A 698 5.38 -25.99 -13.38
CA PHE A 698 4.46 -27.11 -13.17
C PHE A 698 3.76 -27.60 -14.45
N GLU A 699 4.18 -27.17 -15.64
CA GLU A 699 3.49 -27.44 -16.92
C GLU A 699 3.29 -28.92 -17.27
N ASN A 700 4.01 -29.83 -16.63
CA ASN A 700 3.91 -31.28 -16.86
C ASN A 700 3.16 -32.02 -15.75
N PHE A 701 2.57 -31.31 -14.80
CA PHE A 701 1.72 -31.89 -13.78
C PHE A 701 0.24 -31.71 -14.17
N PRO A 702 -0.62 -32.72 -13.94
CA PRO A 702 -2.05 -32.57 -14.17
C PRO A 702 -2.61 -31.39 -13.38
N LEU A 703 -3.42 -30.56 -14.03
CA LEU A 703 -4.12 -29.43 -13.44
C LEU A 703 -5.62 -29.70 -13.53
N ASP A 704 -6.26 -29.89 -12.39
CA ASP A 704 -7.69 -30.21 -12.31
C ASP A 704 -8.39 -29.27 -11.30
N VAL A 705 -9.69 -29.08 -11.48
CA VAL A 705 -10.53 -28.37 -10.51
C VAL A 705 -10.88 -29.33 -9.37
N GLU A 706 -10.42 -29.00 -8.17
CA GLU A 706 -10.58 -29.84 -7.00
C GLU A 706 -11.53 -29.20 -5.99
N THR A 707 -12.42 -30.01 -5.41
CA THR A 707 -13.27 -29.60 -4.28
C THR A 707 -12.65 -30.05 -2.97
N PHE A 708 -12.36 -29.12 -2.06
CA PHE A 708 -11.64 -29.44 -0.84
C PHE A 708 -12.09 -28.67 0.39
N LYS A 709 -11.69 -29.19 1.57
CA LYS A 709 -11.84 -28.51 2.86
C LYS A 709 -10.50 -28.36 3.54
N ILE A 710 -10.15 -27.16 3.97
CA ILE A 710 -8.93 -26.94 4.76
C ILE A 710 -9.12 -27.55 6.15
N VAL A 711 -8.11 -28.29 6.62
CA VAL A 711 -8.12 -28.99 7.91
C VAL A 711 -7.42 -28.13 8.95
N GLY A 712 -8.16 -27.74 9.98
CA GLY A 712 -7.65 -26.96 11.10
C GLY A 712 -8.60 -25.84 11.50
N SER A 713 -8.09 -24.87 12.24
CA SER A 713 -8.85 -23.67 12.58
C SER A 713 -7.96 -22.44 12.70
N SER A 714 -8.43 -21.30 12.19
CA SER A 714 -7.83 -19.99 12.42
C SER A 714 -8.49 -19.23 13.60
N GLY A 715 -9.42 -19.87 14.31
CA GLY A 715 -10.24 -19.20 15.33
C GLY A 715 -11.15 -18.15 14.71
N ASN A 716 -11.00 -16.90 15.12
CA ASN A 716 -11.73 -15.75 14.56
C ASN A 716 -10.84 -14.91 13.61
N ALA A 717 -9.61 -15.36 13.33
CA ALA A 717 -8.69 -14.64 12.47
C ALA A 717 -8.92 -15.05 11.01
N GLN A 718 -8.92 -14.08 10.11
CA GLN A 718 -8.89 -14.35 8.67
C GLN A 718 -7.46 -14.72 8.25
N MET A 719 -7.32 -15.59 7.26
CA MET A 719 -6.04 -16.02 6.71
C MET A 719 -6.08 -15.91 5.20
N TYR A 720 -5.03 -15.35 4.63
CA TYR A 720 -4.88 -15.19 3.19
C TYR A 720 -4.44 -16.52 2.56
N PHE A 721 -4.98 -16.84 1.38
CA PHE A 721 -4.57 -17.97 0.56
C PHE A 721 -4.39 -17.53 -0.91
N ASP A 722 -3.33 -17.97 -1.58
CA ASP A 722 -3.01 -17.50 -2.95
C ASP A 722 -3.74 -18.32 -4.03
N PHE A 723 -4.29 -19.50 -3.71
CA PHE A 723 -5.10 -20.29 -4.65
C PHE A 723 -6.34 -19.55 -5.17
N ASP A 724 -6.95 -18.66 -4.37
CA ASP A 724 -8.07 -17.79 -4.77
C ASP A 724 -7.81 -16.30 -4.50
N THR A 725 -6.64 -15.97 -3.95
CA THR A 725 -6.17 -14.62 -3.64
C THR A 725 -7.06 -13.85 -2.66
N ASP A 726 -7.71 -14.55 -1.72
CA ASP A 726 -8.65 -13.96 -0.76
C ASP A 726 -8.39 -14.44 0.69
N ALA A 727 -9.15 -13.90 1.65
CA ALA A 727 -8.97 -14.09 3.08
C ALA A 727 -10.19 -14.76 3.75
N TYR A 728 -9.95 -15.85 4.50
CA TYR A 728 -11.02 -16.66 5.10
C TYR A 728 -10.78 -16.94 6.58
N ASP A 729 -11.85 -16.97 7.38
CA ASP A 729 -11.84 -17.58 8.70
C ASP A 729 -12.10 -19.09 8.57
N ILE A 730 -11.09 -19.91 8.88
CA ILE A 730 -11.21 -21.36 8.75
C ILE A 730 -11.78 -21.96 10.02
N ASN A 731 -12.99 -22.50 9.90
CA ASN A 731 -13.69 -23.21 10.98
C ASN A 731 -13.98 -24.68 10.65
N GLY A 732 -13.51 -25.16 9.49
CA GLY A 732 -13.63 -26.55 9.03
C GLY A 732 -14.97 -26.89 8.37
N LYS A 733 -15.87 -25.91 8.16
CA LYS A 733 -17.14 -26.11 7.45
C LYS A 733 -17.02 -25.79 5.97
N ASP A 734 -16.20 -24.80 5.64
CA ASP A 734 -16.07 -24.21 4.31
C ASP A 734 -15.59 -25.24 3.29
N VAL A 735 -16.16 -25.16 2.10
CA VAL A 735 -15.81 -25.96 0.92
C VAL A 735 -15.25 -24.98 -0.09
N PHE A 736 -14.07 -25.29 -0.60
CA PHE A 736 -13.39 -24.53 -1.64
C PHE A 736 -13.41 -25.34 -2.94
N GLU A 737 -13.44 -24.62 -4.05
CA GLU A 737 -13.26 -25.16 -5.39
C GLU A 737 -12.16 -24.34 -6.06
N ALA A 738 -11.05 -24.97 -6.44
CA ALA A 738 -9.93 -24.30 -7.08
C ALA A 738 -9.16 -25.23 -8.01
N GLU A 739 -8.49 -24.66 -9.00
CA GLU A 739 -7.53 -25.39 -9.83
C GLU A 739 -6.28 -25.72 -9.01
N LEU A 740 -5.91 -27.00 -8.95
CA LEU A 740 -4.72 -27.49 -8.25
C LEU A 740 -3.90 -28.41 -9.15
N TYR A 741 -2.58 -28.22 -9.14
CA TYR A 741 -1.67 -29.19 -9.75
C TYR A 741 -1.57 -30.42 -8.86
N LYS A 742 -1.85 -31.60 -9.41
CA LYS A 742 -1.64 -32.87 -8.72
C LYS A 742 -0.19 -33.31 -8.88
N ILE A 743 0.56 -33.24 -7.78
CA ILE A 743 1.99 -33.58 -7.75
C ILE A 743 2.20 -35.09 -7.50
N ARG A 744 1.33 -35.69 -6.69
CA ARG A 744 1.38 -37.10 -6.32
C ARG A 744 0.02 -37.62 -5.87
#